data_AF-A0A961X2E2-F1
#
_entry.id   AF-A0A961X2E2-F1
#
_cell.length_a   1.000
_cell.length_b   1.000
_cell.length_c   1.000
_cell.angle_alpha   90.00
_cell.angle_beta   90.00
_cell.angle_gamma   90.00
#
_symmetry.space_group_name_H-M   'P 1'
#
loop_
_entity.id
_entity.type
_entity.pdbx_description
1 polymer ?
#
loop_
_entity_poly.entity_id
_entity_poly.type
_entity_poly.pdbx_seq_one_letter_code
_entity_poly.pdbx_strand_id
1 'polypeptide(L)'
;NGGSASSDMTKSGAVNMVETANSSAYGGSGGYSTDALGGLGGDASSSLVLSSSSGSYNSGNSKALGGTGGGSGSGNGQVAGNAAAGSAVTNDAGAAYSSATANGGTGGYGSGVGNQGADGGTASATSSASSTSGDYASASATQNGGNGGNGYDGAGGGNGAASSMTNAVSGSTTGYLDLDQYARGGSGGNAYGGGTGGDGGTATSTVTTVNGTSNYLDVQTRATGGSGGYGDQQGGLAGDASAVADVTASGAANATGSANANGGSGGSSGAGNGLDGGAAVASSNVAGDGYVQSYSNASGGAGGYGDGIGNHGGNGHAATATASGASSNGGDVYVSATQFGGSGGDGYNGAAAGNGAHSLMNNAVSGSTSGYLSLDQSAYGGAGGYSDIGTDGNGGNATSSLTVNGNLATYVDVRTTASGGGSYDSGNGGNAVSHATLQMNGGAGFATATASGGSSNTGSIGAADAFASVAGANSGQASASSVSSYGSGSNVTSNASAPAGSGGTASAATHTSVGTSVTPGAPSVGAGEALASAVLMPTGLGSGATYYGYGAFGAGYGGAGESLTYSGFSSFDFLALPTDGIYLDVLNFSTTGSFDSLSLNVSFGGSGVISQTFSDLTTLLAFISVDHFLGDAVDGLNRVVFSYSFTSSLVGSAFGFDYVLANGPYVPPPVDGVPLPFGWVLLMSALAALSGAKLLQRGRNGGEKLA
;
A
#
# COMPACT_ATOMS: atom_id res chain seq x y z
N ASN A 1 25.15 16.59 -37.11
CA ASN A 1 24.32 16.97 -35.95
C ASN A 1 22.89 17.18 -36.42
N GLY A 2 21.93 16.78 -35.61
CA GLY A 2 20.54 17.15 -35.77
C GLY A 2 20.34 18.64 -35.54
N GLY A 3 19.43 19.27 -36.28
CA GLY A 3 19.11 20.68 -36.11
C GLY A 3 18.22 20.90 -34.89
N SER A 4 18.46 21.97 -34.13
CA SER A 4 17.55 22.38 -33.06
C SER A 4 16.28 23.03 -33.62
N ALA A 5 15.15 22.84 -32.94
CA ALA A 5 13.87 23.42 -33.30
C ALA A 5 13.34 24.33 -32.18
N SER A 6 12.78 25.48 -32.57
CA SER A 6 12.07 26.37 -31.67
C SER A 6 10.72 26.75 -32.28
N SER A 7 9.68 26.75 -31.47
CA SER A 7 8.33 27.20 -31.84
C SER A 7 7.77 28.07 -30.73
N ASP A 8 7.69 29.37 -30.98
CA ASP A 8 7.12 30.33 -30.04
C ASP A 8 5.82 30.90 -30.63
N MET A 9 4.72 30.73 -29.90
CA MET A 9 3.40 31.20 -30.31
C MET A 9 2.81 32.10 -29.24
N THR A 10 2.37 33.30 -29.63
CA THR A 10 1.62 34.21 -28.76
C THR A 10 0.34 34.62 -29.48
N LYS A 11 -0.80 34.47 -28.82
CA LYS A 11 -2.11 34.87 -29.35
C LYS A 11 -2.81 35.80 -28.36
N SER A 12 -3.32 36.92 -28.87
CA SER A 12 -4.10 37.89 -28.09
C SER A 12 -5.21 38.51 -28.92
N GLY A 13 -6.44 38.58 -28.38
CA GLY A 13 -7.57 39.21 -29.08
C GLY A 13 -8.86 39.31 -28.25
N ALA A 14 -9.57 40.44 -28.39
CA ALA A 14 -10.90 40.68 -27.83
C ALA A 14 -11.99 40.44 -28.89
N VAL A 15 -13.07 39.74 -28.51
CA VAL A 15 -14.38 39.52 -29.17
C VAL A 15 -14.66 38.05 -29.57
N ASN A 16 -15.46 37.36 -28.74
CA ASN A 16 -16.32 36.21 -29.06
C ASN A 16 -15.68 35.02 -29.84
N MET A 17 -14.47 34.57 -29.47
CA MET A 17 -13.84 33.39 -30.10
C MET A 17 -13.38 32.31 -29.11
N VAL A 18 -13.50 31.05 -29.56
CA VAL A 18 -12.78 29.88 -29.01
C VAL A 18 -11.33 29.96 -29.52
N GLU A 19 -10.35 30.04 -28.63
CA GLU A 19 -8.94 30.08 -28.99
C GLU A 19 -8.27 28.74 -28.72
N THR A 20 -8.14 27.89 -29.75
CA THR A 20 -7.25 26.73 -29.70
C THR A 20 -5.93 27.04 -30.42
N ALA A 21 -4.81 26.81 -29.74
CA ALA A 21 -3.46 27.00 -30.26
C ALA A 21 -2.57 25.85 -29.82
N ASN A 22 -1.75 25.35 -30.75
CA ASN A 22 -0.77 24.29 -30.52
C ASN A 22 0.60 24.80 -31.00
N SER A 23 1.60 24.74 -30.14
CA SER A 23 3.00 24.97 -30.48
C SER A 23 3.78 23.66 -30.39
N SER A 24 4.61 23.36 -31.38
CA SER A 24 5.38 22.11 -31.39
C SER A 24 6.78 22.30 -31.96
N ALA A 25 7.79 21.79 -31.23
CA ALA A 25 9.18 21.75 -31.66
C ALA A 25 9.72 20.33 -31.62
N TYR A 26 10.42 19.94 -32.70
CA TYR A 26 11.02 18.62 -32.87
C TYR A 26 12.49 18.78 -33.22
N GLY A 27 13.37 18.40 -32.30
CA GLY A 27 14.81 18.36 -32.54
C GLY A 27 15.16 17.30 -33.56
N GLY A 28 16.09 17.61 -34.47
CA GLY A 28 16.56 16.65 -35.47
C GLY A 28 17.41 15.54 -34.84
N SER A 29 17.37 14.35 -35.43
CA SER A 29 18.26 13.26 -35.02
C SER A 29 19.71 13.50 -35.45
N GLY A 30 20.65 13.04 -34.62
CA GLY A 30 22.05 12.91 -34.99
C GLY A 30 22.27 11.84 -36.05
N GLY A 31 23.21 12.07 -36.97
CA GLY A 31 23.58 11.09 -38.00
C GLY A 31 24.37 9.92 -37.42
N TYR A 32 24.23 8.75 -38.04
CA TYR A 32 25.08 7.59 -37.77
C TYR A 32 26.45 7.73 -38.43
N SER A 33 27.49 7.18 -37.81
CA SER A 33 28.83 7.13 -38.38
C SER A 33 29.53 5.81 -38.05
N THR A 34 30.18 5.20 -39.04
CA THR A 34 30.95 3.96 -38.89
C THR A 34 32.36 4.20 -38.38
N ASP A 35 33.00 5.30 -38.82
CA ASP A 35 34.45 5.53 -38.68
C ASP A 35 34.81 6.89 -38.02
N ALA A 36 33.79 7.61 -37.57
CA ALA A 36 33.90 8.90 -36.89
C ALA A 36 32.80 9.04 -35.82
N LEU A 37 32.86 10.08 -35.00
CA LEU A 37 31.78 10.38 -34.06
C LEU A 37 30.45 10.62 -34.79
N GLY A 38 29.36 10.03 -34.28
CA GLY A 38 28.01 10.31 -34.77
C GLY A 38 27.62 11.78 -34.58
N GLY A 39 26.47 12.19 -35.12
CA GLY A 39 25.93 13.53 -34.86
C GLY A 39 25.30 13.65 -33.47
N LEU A 40 25.35 14.83 -32.87
CA LEU A 40 24.52 15.14 -31.69
C LEU A 40 23.04 15.22 -32.09
N GLY A 41 22.12 14.91 -31.16
CA GLY A 41 20.69 15.22 -31.30
C GLY A 41 20.44 16.72 -31.16
N GLY A 42 19.44 17.25 -31.87
CA GLY A 42 19.06 18.66 -31.80
C GLY A 42 18.10 18.95 -30.64
N ASP A 43 18.21 20.12 -30.01
CA ASP A 43 17.31 20.53 -28.93
C ASP A 43 15.93 20.95 -29.47
N ALA A 44 14.89 20.87 -28.65
CA ALA A 44 13.55 21.35 -28.96
C ALA A 44 13.02 22.31 -27.90
N SER A 45 12.54 23.49 -28.31
CA SER A 45 11.87 24.45 -27.42
C SER A 45 10.53 24.86 -27.99
N SER A 46 9.45 24.68 -27.22
CA SER A 46 8.11 25.10 -27.59
C SER A 46 7.54 26.02 -26.52
N SER A 47 7.08 27.20 -26.89
CA SER A 47 6.39 28.14 -26.02
C SER A 47 5.05 28.53 -26.63
N LEU A 48 4.00 28.52 -25.81
CA LEU A 48 2.67 28.97 -26.17
C LEU A 48 2.14 29.92 -25.10
N VAL A 49 1.70 31.10 -25.51
CA VAL A 49 1.06 32.09 -24.64
C VAL A 49 -0.26 32.54 -25.25
N LEU A 50 -1.34 32.50 -24.46
CA LEU A 50 -2.69 32.91 -24.83
C LEU A 50 -3.27 33.94 -23.83
N SER A 51 -4.12 34.86 -24.30
CA SER A 51 -4.97 35.80 -23.52
C SER A 51 -5.98 36.55 -24.43
N SER A 52 -7.32 36.38 -24.50
CA SER A 52 -8.44 36.67 -23.57
C SER A 52 -9.47 37.77 -24.02
N SER A 53 -10.74 37.65 -23.58
CA SER A 53 -11.95 38.56 -23.59
C SER A 53 -12.85 38.63 -24.85
N SER A 54 -14.14 39.01 -24.87
CA SER A 54 -15.26 38.67 -23.96
C SER A 54 -15.97 37.39 -24.45
N GLY A 55 -16.45 36.55 -23.52
CA GLY A 55 -17.23 35.33 -23.78
C GLY A 55 -16.40 34.07 -24.06
N SER A 56 -15.15 34.09 -23.61
CA SER A 56 -14.03 33.23 -23.91
C SER A 56 -14.22 31.71 -23.80
N TYR A 57 -13.35 30.99 -24.51
CA TYR A 57 -12.94 29.62 -24.24
C TYR A 57 -11.51 29.39 -24.81
N ASN A 58 -10.66 28.72 -24.05
CA ASN A 58 -9.21 28.52 -24.21
C ASN A 58 -8.79 27.34 -25.10
N SER A 59 -7.46 27.13 -25.12
CA SER A 59 -6.69 25.87 -25.16
C SER A 59 -5.42 26.16 -26.00
N GLY A 60 -4.16 25.89 -25.69
CA GLY A 60 -3.61 25.05 -24.66
C GLY A 60 -2.97 23.81 -25.28
N ASN A 61 -1.83 23.94 -25.98
CA ASN A 61 -0.85 22.86 -26.07
C ASN A 61 0.54 23.34 -26.51
N SER A 62 1.57 23.00 -25.74
CA SER A 62 2.96 23.18 -26.11
C SER A 62 3.69 21.84 -26.00
N LYS A 63 4.30 21.39 -27.09
CA LYS A 63 5.03 20.11 -27.15
C LYS A 63 6.46 20.29 -27.63
N ALA A 64 7.42 19.77 -26.88
CA ALA A 64 8.82 19.69 -27.31
C ALA A 64 9.33 18.25 -27.26
N LEU A 65 10.02 17.83 -28.32
CA LEU A 65 10.69 16.54 -28.42
C LEU A 65 12.15 16.74 -28.80
N GLY A 66 13.07 16.42 -27.89
CA GLY A 66 14.50 16.45 -28.16
C GLY A 66 14.87 15.41 -29.22
N GLY A 67 15.84 15.74 -30.06
CA GLY A 67 16.33 14.87 -31.12
C GLY A 67 17.14 13.70 -30.55
N THR A 68 17.08 12.55 -31.21
CA THR A 68 17.87 11.39 -30.80
C THR A 68 19.36 11.63 -31.08
N GLY A 69 20.23 11.17 -30.18
CA GLY A 69 21.67 11.15 -30.43
C GLY A 69 22.04 10.21 -31.59
N GLY A 70 23.13 10.52 -32.30
CA GLY A 70 23.66 9.67 -33.36
C GLY A 70 24.45 8.48 -32.81
N GLY A 71 24.32 7.33 -33.45
CA GLY A 71 25.10 6.14 -33.10
C GLY A 71 26.52 6.16 -33.68
N SER A 72 27.39 5.35 -33.10
CA SER A 72 28.76 5.10 -33.58
C SER A 72 29.01 3.61 -33.80
N GLY A 73 29.55 3.24 -34.97
CA GLY A 73 29.98 1.88 -35.28
C GLY A 73 31.28 1.44 -34.57
N SER A 74 32.02 2.40 -34.02
CA SER A 74 33.16 2.18 -33.12
C SER A 74 33.32 3.43 -32.25
N GLY A 75 32.98 3.35 -30.96
CA GLY A 75 33.07 4.48 -30.03
C GLY A 75 31.82 4.70 -29.17
N ASN A 76 31.80 5.85 -28.49
CA ASN A 76 30.68 6.27 -27.65
C ASN A 76 29.52 6.78 -28.51
N GLY A 77 28.30 6.46 -28.05
CA GLY A 77 27.09 7.07 -28.54
C GLY A 77 27.08 8.57 -28.27
N GLN A 78 26.29 9.30 -29.06
CA GLN A 78 26.27 10.76 -28.99
C GLN A 78 25.08 11.28 -28.21
N VAL A 79 25.29 12.42 -27.55
CA VAL A 79 24.31 13.03 -26.65
C VAL A 79 23.01 13.36 -27.40
N ALA A 80 21.89 13.07 -26.73
CA ALA A 80 20.56 13.42 -27.22
C ALA A 80 20.24 14.90 -27.02
N GLY A 81 19.27 15.40 -27.78
CA GLY A 81 18.75 16.75 -27.60
C GLY A 81 17.86 16.88 -26.37
N ASN A 82 17.88 18.05 -25.75
CA ASN A 82 16.99 18.42 -24.66
C ASN A 82 15.63 18.91 -25.18
N ALA A 83 14.62 18.92 -24.32
CA ALA A 83 13.29 19.45 -24.63
C ALA A 83 12.77 20.43 -23.58
N ALA A 84 12.24 21.57 -24.02
CA ALA A 84 11.57 22.55 -23.16
C ALA A 84 10.18 22.89 -23.71
N ALA A 85 9.13 22.78 -22.89
CA ALA A 85 7.76 23.13 -23.24
C ALA A 85 7.16 24.10 -22.21
N GLY A 86 6.67 25.24 -22.64
CA GLY A 86 5.92 26.21 -21.83
C GLY A 86 4.53 26.47 -22.40
N SER A 87 3.51 26.47 -21.56
CA SER A 87 2.11 26.77 -21.94
C SER A 87 1.48 27.70 -20.92
N ALA A 88 0.98 28.85 -21.35
CA ALA A 88 0.34 29.82 -20.47
C ALA A 88 -0.97 30.32 -21.05
N VAL A 89 -2.00 30.38 -20.22
CA VAL A 89 -3.28 31.02 -20.53
C VAL A 89 -3.73 31.93 -19.38
N THR A 90 -4.12 33.15 -19.70
CA THR A 90 -4.81 34.06 -18.76
C THR A 90 -6.11 34.53 -19.40
N ASN A 91 -7.28 34.46 -18.74
CA ASN A 91 -8.55 34.66 -19.45
C ASN A 91 -9.69 35.36 -18.69
N ASP A 92 -10.42 36.22 -19.42
CA ASP A 92 -11.39 37.21 -18.91
C ASP A 92 -12.85 36.96 -19.34
N ALA A 93 -13.20 35.70 -19.61
CA ALA A 93 -14.49 35.07 -19.22
C ALA A 93 -14.67 33.65 -19.79
N GLY A 94 -14.52 32.59 -19.00
CA GLY A 94 -14.93 31.22 -19.38
C GLY A 94 -13.82 30.30 -19.91
N ALA A 95 -13.88 29.03 -19.50
CA ALA A 95 -12.82 28.02 -19.36
C ALA A 95 -11.61 28.07 -20.30
N ALA A 96 -10.36 27.77 -19.97
CA ALA A 96 -9.67 27.37 -18.75
C ALA A 96 -8.61 26.26 -18.98
N TYR A 97 -7.80 26.18 -20.06
CA TYR A 97 -6.91 25.01 -20.27
C TYR A 97 -5.51 25.32 -20.83
N SER A 98 -4.45 24.81 -20.18
CA SER A 98 -3.05 24.85 -20.63
C SER A 98 -2.39 23.48 -20.45
N SER A 99 -1.61 23.05 -21.43
CA SER A 99 -0.85 21.80 -21.37
C SER A 99 0.54 21.99 -21.94
N ALA A 100 1.56 21.49 -21.23
CA ALA A 100 2.94 21.44 -21.67
C ALA A 100 3.49 20.02 -21.56
N THR A 101 4.05 19.49 -22.65
CA THR A 101 4.73 18.20 -22.66
C THR A 101 6.13 18.34 -23.23
N ALA A 102 7.13 17.99 -22.42
CA ALA A 102 8.53 17.94 -22.83
C ALA A 102 9.05 16.50 -22.74
N ASN A 103 9.66 16.01 -23.82
CA ASN A 103 10.29 14.69 -23.89
C ASN A 103 11.76 14.87 -24.29
N GLY A 104 12.68 14.51 -23.40
CA GLY A 104 14.09 14.45 -23.73
C GLY A 104 14.37 13.46 -24.86
N GLY A 105 15.35 13.75 -25.70
CA GLY A 105 15.75 12.83 -26.77
C GLY A 105 16.37 11.55 -26.23
N THR A 106 16.33 10.47 -26.99
CA THR A 106 17.05 9.24 -26.62
C THR A 106 18.54 9.35 -26.94
N GLY A 107 19.41 8.85 -26.06
CA GLY A 107 20.85 8.78 -26.31
C GLY A 107 21.17 7.97 -27.57
N GLY A 108 22.25 8.34 -28.27
CA GLY A 108 22.80 7.54 -29.36
C GLY A 108 23.44 6.26 -28.83
N TYR A 109 23.47 5.20 -29.65
CA TYR A 109 24.11 3.95 -29.23
C TYR A 109 25.64 4.01 -29.36
N GLY A 110 26.35 3.31 -28.46
CA GLY A 110 27.79 3.09 -28.50
C GLY A 110 28.14 1.65 -28.93
N SER A 111 29.37 1.43 -29.38
CA SER A 111 29.88 0.09 -29.74
C SER A 111 31.36 -0.07 -29.36
N GLY A 112 31.70 -1.25 -28.86
CA GLY A 112 33.07 -1.67 -28.52
C GLY A 112 33.41 -1.57 -27.04
N VAL A 113 34.28 -2.47 -26.59
CA VAL A 113 34.73 -2.55 -25.19
C VAL A 113 35.29 -1.21 -24.69
N GLY A 114 34.82 -0.78 -23.53
CA GLY A 114 35.22 0.49 -22.89
C GLY A 114 34.47 1.72 -23.38
N ASN A 115 33.55 1.57 -24.34
CA ASN A 115 32.65 2.63 -24.79
C ASN A 115 31.28 2.53 -24.10
N GLN A 116 30.45 3.55 -24.31
CA GLN A 116 29.10 3.63 -23.73
C GLN A 116 28.09 4.20 -24.75
N GLY A 117 26.84 3.75 -24.67
CA GLY A 117 25.72 4.52 -25.20
C GLY A 117 25.61 5.88 -24.51
N ALA A 118 25.12 6.90 -25.20
CA ALA A 118 24.95 8.20 -24.59
C ALA A 118 23.77 8.22 -23.62
N ASP A 119 23.83 9.12 -22.66
CA ASP A 119 22.69 9.39 -21.78
C ASP A 119 21.52 10.00 -22.56
N GLY A 120 20.33 9.82 -22.00
CA GLY A 120 19.13 10.49 -22.49
C GLY A 120 19.18 12.01 -22.30
N GLY A 121 18.44 12.73 -23.15
CA GLY A 121 18.28 14.17 -23.07
C GLY A 121 17.39 14.57 -21.90
N THR A 122 17.59 15.76 -21.37
CA THR A 122 16.73 16.30 -20.30
C THR A 122 15.45 16.91 -20.87
N ALA A 123 14.40 16.98 -20.06
CA ALA A 123 13.14 17.65 -20.39
C ALA A 123 12.86 18.78 -19.39
N SER A 124 12.00 19.74 -19.73
CA SER A 124 11.45 20.75 -18.82
C SER A 124 10.07 21.18 -19.30
N ALA A 125 9.03 21.06 -18.47
CA ALA A 125 7.66 21.42 -18.81
C ALA A 125 7.07 22.39 -17.78
N THR A 126 6.40 23.46 -18.21
CA THR A 126 5.69 24.40 -17.34
C THR A 126 4.34 24.79 -17.92
N SER A 127 3.32 24.90 -17.07
CA SER A 127 1.94 25.16 -17.48
C SER A 127 1.23 26.11 -16.51
N SER A 128 0.43 27.04 -17.01
CA SER A 128 -0.36 27.94 -16.17
C SER A 128 -1.72 28.30 -16.79
N ALA A 129 -2.77 28.30 -15.96
CA ALA A 129 -4.13 28.64 -16.40
C ALA A 129 -4.89 29.49 -15.36
N SER A 130 -5.33 30.67 -15.78
CA SER A 130 -6.17 31.55 -14.96
C SER A 130 -7.51 31.88 -15.64
N SER A 131 -8.61 31.85 -14.88
CA SER A 131 -9.97 32.21 -15.29
C SER A 131 -10.63 33.16 -14.29
N THR A 132 -11.25 34.25 -14.77
CA THR A 132 -11.92 35.23 -13.91
C THR A 132 -13.45 35.08 -13.84
N SER A 133 -14.08 34.23 -14.67
CA SER A 133 -15.55 34.04 -14.69
C SER A 133 -16.09 33.09 -13.63
N GLY A 134 -15.22 32.31 -12.98
CA GLY A 134 -15.62 31.35 -11.95
C GLY A 134 -16.10 29.99 -12.45
N ASP A 135 -15.79 29.62 -13.70
CA ASP A 135 -16.13 28.30 -14.25
C ASP A 135 -15.05 27.26 -13.91
N TYR A 136 -13.99 27.18 -14.73
CA TYR A 136 -12.98 26.12 -14.65
C TYR A 136 -11.61 26.65 -15.11
N ALA A 137 -10.53 26.18 -14.48
CA ALA A 137 -9.14 26.38 -14.90
C ALA A 137 -8.31 25.12 -14.66
N SER A 138 -7.57 24.66 -15.68
CA SER A 138 -6.70 23.49 -15.63
C SER A 138 -5.33 23.78 -16.23
N ALA A 139 -4.31 23.43 -15.49
CA ALA A 139 -2.92 23.45 -15.92
C ALA A 139 -2.31 22.06 -15.76
N SER A 140 -1.83 21.50 -16.86
CA SER A 140 -1.12 20.22 -16.87
C SER A 140 0.31 20.36 -17.41
N ALA A 141 1.29 19.80 -16.71
CA ALA A 141 2.67 19.72 -17.16
C ALA A 141 3.22 18.28 -17.05
N THR A 142 3.78 17.77 -18.15
CA THR A 142 4.41 16.44 -18.21
C THR A 142 5.86 16.57 -18.66
N GLN A 143 6.79 16.08 -17.84
CA GLN A 143 8.24 16.08 -18.09
C GLN A 143 8.76 14.64 -18.14
N ASN A 144 9.14 14.17 -19.33
CA ASN A 144 9.71 12.84 -19.53
C ASN A 144 11.22 12.97 -19.82
N GLY A 145 12.05 12.41 -18.95
CA GLY A 145 13.47 12.23 -19.23
C GLY A 145 13.68 11.35 -20.47
N GLY A 146 14.69 11.64 -21.26
CA GLY A 146 15.09 10.82 -22.39
C GLY A 146 15.66 9.48 -21.94
N ASN A 147 15.47 8.44 -22.74
CA ASN A 147 16.08 7.13 -22.47
C ASN A 147 17.57 7.17 -22.82
N GLY A 148 18.37 6.37 -22.11
CA GLY A 148 19.75 6.11 -22.46
C GLY A 148 19.87 5.32 -23.78
N GLY A 149 20.98 5.52 -24.48
CA GLY A 149 21.34 4.80 -25.69
C GLY A 149 21.90 3.40 -25.38
N ASN A 150 21.70 2.46 -26.29
CA ASN A 150 22.22 1.10 -26.11
C ASN A 150 23.75 1.02 -26.28
N GLY A 151 24.38 0.05 -25.65
CA GLY A 151 25.75 -0.37 -25.89
C GLY A 151 25.81 -1.72 -26.63
N TYR A 152 26.66 -1.82 -27.65
CA TYR A 152 26.92 -3.05 -28.41
C TYR A 152 28.39 -3.47 -28.30
N ASP A 153 28.68 -4.73 -28.60
CA ASP A 153 30.04 -5.28 -28.68
C ASP A 153 30.91 -4.99 -27.44
N GLY A 154 30.30 -5.08 -26.25
CA GLY A 154 30.94 -4.84 -24.96
C GLY A 154 30.90 -3.39 -24.48
N ALA A 155 30.23 -2.49 -25.21
CA ALA A 155 29.92 -1.15 -24.71
C ALA A 155 28.82 -1.19 -23.64
N GLY A 156 28.90 -0.30 -22.66
CA GLY A 156 27.83 -0.10 -21.67
C GLY A 156 26.62 0.65 -22.24
N GLY A 157 25.47 0.50 -21.61
CA GLY A 157 24.29 1.32 -21.88
C GLY A 157 24.46 2.72 -21.30
N GLY A 158 23.87 3.72 -21.97
CA GLY A 158 23.75 5.07 -21.43
C GLY A 158 22.67 5.16 -20.38
N ASN A 159 22.75 6.16 -19.51
CA ASN A 159 21.77 6.34 -18.45
C ASN A 159 20.50 7.05 -18.97
N GLY A 160 19.37 6.74 -18.37
CA GLY A 160 18.13 7.49 -18.55
C GLY A 160 18.21 8.83 -17.85
N ALA A 161 17.67 9.88 -18.46
CA ALA A 161 17.68 11.22 -17.87
C ALA A 161 16.72 11.32 -16.69
N ALA A 162 17.11 12.04 -15.65
CA ALA A 162 16.23 12.36 -14.55
C ALA A 162 15.12 13.36 -14.96
N SER A 163 14.01 13.36 -14.22
CA SER A 163 12.91 14.31 -14.36
C SER A 163 12.59 14.94 -13.00
N SER A 164 12.54 16.28 -12.95
CA SER A 164 12.33 17.01 -11.70
C SER A 164 11.45 18.23 -11.93
N MET A 165 10.27 18.19 -11.32
CA MET A 165 9.24 19.23 -11.38
C MET A 165 8.97 19.78 -9.98
N THR A 166 9.01 21.10 -9.84
CA THR A 166 8.59 21.79 -8.62
C THR A 166 7.74 22.98 -9.02
N ASN A 167 6.45 22.96 -8.66
CA ASN A 167 5.47 24.00 -9.00
C ASN A 167 5.48 24.36 -10.49
N ALA A 168 5.64 23.36 -11.35
CA ALA A 168 5.61 23.51 -12.80
C ALA A 168 4.19 23.77 -13.32
N VAL A 169 3.17 23.55 -12.48
CA VAL A 169 1.78 23.93 -12.73
C VAL A 169 1.32 25.02 -11.76
N SER A 170 0.52 25.97 -12.27
CA SER A 170 -0.11 27.01 -11.45
C SER A 170 -1.42 27.48 -12.09
N GLY A 171 -2.26 28.16 -11.31
CA GLY A 171 -3.50 28.71 -11.84
C GLY A 171 -4.36 29.43 -10.80
N SER A 172 -5.45 30.03 -11.27
CA SER A 172 -6.40 30.73 -10.41
C SER A 172 -7.80 30.77 -11.02
N THR A 173 -8.83 30.56 -10.21
CA THR A 173 -10.24 30.80 -10.57
C THR A 173 -11.07 31.00 -9.31
N THR A 174 -12.29 31.49 -9.46
CA THR A 174 -13.32 31.43 -8.41
C THR A 174 -14.15 30.14 -8.46
N GLY A 175 -14.03 29.35 -9.54
CA GLY A 175 -14.72 28.08 -9.76
C GLY A 175 -13.92 26.85 -9.35
N TYR A 176 -13.67 25.96 -10.30
CA TYR A 176 -12.87 24.75 -10.13
C TYR A 176 -11.45 24.90 -10.69
N LEU A 177 -10.44 24.73 -9.84
CA LEU A 177 -9.02 24.75 -10.21
C LEU A 177 -8.45 23.33 -10.20
N ASP A 178 -7.86 22.92 -11.32
CA ASP A 178 -7.22 21.63 -11.54
C ASP A 178 -5.73 21.80 -11.86
N LEU A 179 -4.86 21.12 -11.12
CA LEU A 179 -3.41 21.17 -11.29
C LEU A 179 -2.84 19.75 -11.42
N ASP A 180 -2.34 19.38 -12.60
CA ASP A 180 -1.75 18.06 -12.87
C ASP A 180 -0.27 18.17 -13.22
N GLN A 181 0.60 17.62 -12.37
CA GLN A 181 2.04 17.58 -12.59
C GLN A 181 2.54 16.13 -12.67
N TYR A 182 3.27 15.79 -13.74
CA TYR A 182 3.80 14.44 -13.92
C TYR A 182 5.28 14.42 -14.37
N ALA A 183 6.15 13.93 -13.49
CA ALA A 183 7.55 13.66 -13.76
C ALA A 183 7.80 12.17 -14.04
N ARG A 184 8.48 11.84 -15.13
CA ARG A 184 8.93 10.48 -15.43
C ARG A 184 10.41 10.46 -15.79
N GLY A 185 11.19 9.64 -15.09
CA GLY A 185 12.58 9.38 -15.42
C GLY A 185 12.71 8.55 -16.70
N GLY A 186 13.78 8.78 -17.47
CA GLY A 186 14.08 7.97 -18.65
C GLY A 186 14.58 6.58 -18.26
N SER A 187 14.33 5.57 -19.08
CA SER A 187 14.93 4.25 -18.88
C SER A 187 16.41 4.25 -19.23
N GLY A 188 17.20 3.45 -18.54
CA GLY A 188 18.57 3.15 -18.93
C GLY A 188 18.66 2.35 -20.23
N GLY A 189 19.75 2.52 -20.96
CA GLY A 189 20.05 1.80 -22.20
C GLY A 189 20.53 0.38 -21.92
N ASN A 190 20.25 -0.54 -22.84
CA ASN A 190 20.71 -1.92 -22.71
C ASN A 190 22.17 -2.07 -23.16
N ALA A 191 22.87 -3.09 -22.67
CA ALA A 191 24.23 -3.42 -23.07
C ALA A 191 24.36 -4.87 -23.54
N TYR A 192 24.98 -5.06 -24.71
CA TYR A 192 25.20 -6.35 -25.35
C TYR A 192 26.68 -6.58 -25.67
N GLY A 193 27.12 -7.84 -25.67
CA GLY A 193 28.51 -8.24 -25.89
C GLY A 193 29.39 -8.14 -24.63
N GLY A 194 28.81 -8.20 -23.44
CA GLY A 194 29.54 -8.14 -22.16
C GLY A 194 29.67 -6.76 -21.53
N GLY A 195 28.81 -5.80 -21.89
CA GLY A 195 28.72 -4.48 -21.23
C GLY A 195 27.74 -4.47 -20.03
N THR A 196 27.70 -3.34 -19.32
CA THR A 196 26.76 -3.07 -18.22
C THR A 196 25.58 -2.22 -18.70
N GLY A 197 24.36 -2.56 -18.29
CA GLY A 197 23.18 -1.74 -18.57
C GLY A 197 23.30 -0.35 -17.95
N GLY A 198 22.68 0.65 -18.56
CA GLY A 198 22.63 2.00 -18.02
C GLY A 198 21.57 2.14 -16.94
N ASP A 199 21.74 3.10 -16.04
CA ASP A 199 20.81 3.34 -14.93
C ASP A 199 19.53 4.02 -15.42
N GLY A 200 18.42 3.75 -14.75
CA GLY A 200 17.16 4.48 -14.91
C GLY A 200 17.24 5.86 -14.25
N GLY A 201 16.64 6.87 -14.89
CA GLY A 201 16.56 8.22 -14.37
C GLY A 201 15.62 8.33 -13.18
N THR A 202 15.96 9.15 -12.19
CA THR A 202 15.06 9.44 -11.06
C THR A 202 13.92 10.38 -11.48
N ALA A 203 12.80 10.35 -10.75
CA ALA A 203 11.65 11.22 -10.97
C ALA A 203 11.20 11.93 -9.69
N THR A 204 11.05 13.26 -9.75
CA THR A 204 10.53 14.05 -8.62
C THR A 204 9.44 15.01 -9.10
N SER A 205 8.29 15.02 -8.43
CA SER A 205 7.17 15.93 -8.73
C SER A 205 6.61 16.51 -7.44
N THR A 206 6.83 17.80 -7.23
CA THR A 206 6.33 18.54 -6.05
C THR A 206 5.40 19.65 -6.49
N VAL A 207 4.20 19.71 -5.90
CA VAL A 207 3.24 20.81 -6.02
C VAL A 207 2.91 21.32 -4.63
N THR A 208 3.24 22.58 -4.37
CA THR A 208 2.89 23.30 -3.15
C THR A 208 2.03 24.50 -3.56
N THR A 209 0.78 24.55 -3.09
CA THR A 209 -0.15 25.61 -3.49
C THR A 209 -0.96 26.15 -2.32
N VAL A 210 -1.19 27.46 -2.35
CA VAL A 210 -2.09 28.17 -1.43
C VAL A 210 -3.17 28.81 -2.28
N ASN A 211 -4.41 28.40 -2.08
CA ASN A 211 -5.55 28.87 -2.85
C ASN A 211 -6.62 29.48 -1.93
N GLY A 212 -6.95 30.74 -2.16
CA GLY A 212 -7.97 31.44 -1.36
C GLY A 212 -9.21 31.87 -2.13
N THR A 213 -9.32 31.52 -3.41
CA THR A 213 -10.36 32.07 -4.28
C THR A 213 -11.28 31.03 -4.92
N SER A 214 -10.81 29.80 -5.17
CA SER A 214 -11.61 28.78 -5.88
C SER A 214 -12.56 28.03 -4.94
N ASN A 215 -13.75 27.67 -5.42
CA ASN A 215 -14.68 26.80 -4.69
C ASN A 215 -14.17 25.36 -4.58
N TYR A 216 -13.43 24.89 -5.58
CA TYR A 216 -12.84 23.56 -5.64
C TYR A 216 -11.39 23.67 -6.09
N LEU A 217 -10.51 22.95 -5.41
CA LEU A 217 -9.12 22.77 -5.76
C LEU A 217 -8.80 21.29 -5.84
N ASP A 218 -8.33 20.85 -6.99
CA ASP A 218 -7.79 19.51 -7.20
C ASP A 218 -6.33 19.60 -7.62
N VAL A 219 -5.48 18.87 -6.91
CA VAL A 219 -4.03 18.82 -7.14
C VAL A 219 -3.60 17.38 -7.27
N GLN A 220 -3.12 17.02 -8.44
CA GLN A 220 -2.50 15.73 -8.71
C GLN A 220 -1.01 15.90 -9.02
N THR A 221 -0.19 15.15 -8.30
CA THR A 221 1.25 15.05 -8.55
C THR A 221 1.66 13.60 -8.70
N ARG A 222 2.46 13.31 -9.74
CA ARG A 222 2.88 11.96 -10.10
C ARG A 222 4.37 11.91 -10.37
N ALA A 223 5.02 10.86 -9.90
CA ALA A 223 6.42 10.57 -10.20
C ALA A 223 6.60 9.08 -10.55
N THR A 224 7.31 8.80 -11.64
CA THR A 224 7.66 7.43 -12.05
C THR A 224 9.15 7.35 -12.37
N GLY A 225 9.89 6.58 -11.59
CA GLY A 225 11.31 6.33 -11.82
C GLY A 225 11.54 5.54 -13.11
N GLY A 226 12.68 5.75 -13.75
CA GLY A 226 13.10 5.02 -14.94
C GLY A 226 13.53 3.59 -14.60
N SER A 227 13.28 2.64 -15.50
CA SER A 227 13.83 1.29 -15.34
C SER A 227 15.34 1.27 -15.61
N GLY A 228 16.07 0.43 -14.87
CA GLY A 228 17.45 0.08 -15.24
C GLY A 228 17.50 -0.67 -16.57
N GLY A 229 18.58 -0.49 -17.33
CA GLY A 229 18.83 -1.20 -18.57
C GLY A 229 19.27 -2.65 -18.34
N TYR A 230 19.04 -3.52 -19.32
CA TYR A 230 19.62 -4.85 -19.33
C TYR A 230 21.14 -4.78 -19.54
N GLY A 231 21.92 -5.66 -18.91
CA GLY A 231 23.31 -5.86 -19.30
C GLY A 231 23.73 -7.32 -19.22
N ASP A 232 24.56 -7.75 -20.18
CA ASP A 232 25.11 -9.11 -20.19
C ASP A 232 25.92 -9.41 -18.92
N GLN A 233 26.66 -8.43 -18.38
CA GLN A 233 27.40 -8.59 -17.12
C GLN A 233 26.57 -8.18 -15.90
N GLN A 234 25.96 -7.00 -15.97
CA GLN A 234 25.18 -6.42 -14.90
C GLN A 234 24.14 -5.48 -15.49
N GLY A 235 22.90 -5.56 -15.01
CA GLY A 235 21.88 -4.58 -15.33
C GLY A 235 22.19 -3.20 -14.74
N GLY A 236 21.47 -2.17 -15.18
CA GLY A 236 21.53 -0.85 -14.58
C GLY A 236 20.62 -0.72 -13.36
N LEU A 237 20.90 0.25 -12.50
CA LEU A 237 20.07 0.56 -11.33
C LEU A 237 18.73 1.12 -11.77
N ALA A 238 17.69 0.86 -10.97
CA ALA A 238 16.41 1.53 -11.12
C ALA A 238 16.50 3.00 -10.69
N GLY A 239 15.66 3.84 -11.30
CA GLY A 239 15.41 5.21 -10.83
C GLY A 239 14.38 5.25 -9.71
N ASP A 240 14.61 6.08 -8.71
CA ASP A 240 13.66 6.36 -7.62
C ASP A 240 12.55 7.33 -8.07
N ALA A 241 11.43 7.35 -7.34
CA ALA A 241 10.33 8.28 -7.54
C ALA A 241 9.91 9.01 -6.25
N SER A 242 9.66 10.32 -6.35
CA SER A 242 9.08 11.12 -5.27
C SER A 242 7.96 12.04 -5.76
N ALA A 243 6.78 11.93 -5.15
CA ALA A 243 5.61 12.75 -5.45
C ALA A 243 5.11 13.46 -4.17
N VAL A 244 4.97 14.78 -4.20
CA VAL A 244 4.59 15.59 -3.03
C VAL A 244 3.51 16.60 -3.38
N ALA A 245 2.35 16.51 -2.72
CA ALA A 245 1.24 17.46 -2.82
C ALA A 245 1.05 18.17 -1.47
N ASP A 246 1.39 19.44 -1.40
CA ASP A 246 1.18 20.28 -0.21
C ASP A 246 0.16 21.37 -0.56
N VAL A 247 -1.06 21.22 -0.06
CA VAL A 247 -2.23 22.00 -0.46
C VAL A 247 -2.79 22.74 0.75
N THR A 248 -2.95 24.06 0.62
CA THR A 248 -3.70 24.88 1.58
C THR A 248 -4.80 25.64 0.86
N ALA A 249 -6.05 25.35 1.20
CA ALA A 249 -7.22 26.05 0.69
C ALA A 249 -7.88 26.89 1.80
N SER A 250 -8.28 28.12 1.50
CA SER A 250 -9.01 29.00 2.42
C SER A 250 -10.32 29.49 1.79
N GLY A 251 -11.32 29.82 2.59
CA GLY A 251 -12.58 30.42 2.12
C GLY A 251 -13.74 29.43 1.90
N ALA A 252 -13.84 28.38 2.70
CA ALA A 252 -14.81 27.27 2.58
C ALA A 252 -14.68 26.40 1.31
N ALA A 253 -13.56 26.52 0.59
CA ALA A 253 -13.24 25.70 -0.58
C ALA A 253 -13.10 24.22 -0.24
N ASN A 254 -13.50 23.37 -1.17
CA ASN A 254 -13.21 21.94 -1.13
C ASN A 254 -11.81 21.70 -1.72
N ALA A 255 -10.99 20.90 -1.05
CA ALA A 255 -9.60 20.67 -1.44
C ALA A 255 -9.29 19.18 -1.55
N THR A 256 -8.70 18.80 -2.67
CA THR A 256 -8.16 17.46 -2.92
C THR A 256 -6.68 17.56 -3.24
N GLY A 257 -5.87 16.74 -2.58
CA GLY A 257 -4.46 16.55 -2.89
C GLY A 257 -4.14 15.07 -3.08
N SER A 258 -3.57 14.71 -4.22
CA SER A 258 -3.19 13.34 -4.57
C SER A 258 -1.72 13.26 -4.99
N ALA A 259 -0.94 12.45 -4.28
CA ALA A 259 0.45 12.15 -4.62
C ALA A 259 0.62 10.67 -4.99
N ASN A 260 1.21 10.40 -6.15
CA ASN A 260 1.45 9.03 -6.63
C ASN A 260 2.91 8.84 -7.06
N ALA A 261 3.62 7.91 -6.43
CA ALA A 261 5.02 7.60 -6.74
C ALA A 261 5.21 6.13 -7.08
N ASN A 262 5.91 5.85 -8.19
CA ASN A 262 6.25 4.49 -8.62
C ASN A 262 7.75 4.39 -8.89
N GLY A 263 8.46 3.56 -8.12
CA GLY A 263 9.87 3.27 -8.35
C GLY A 263 10.09 2.55 -9.68
N GLY A 264 11.24 2.75 -10.30
CA GLY A 264 11.63 2.04 -11.52
C GLY A 264 11.93 0.56 -11.25
N SER A 265 11.83 -0.29 -12.26
CA SER A 265 12.31 -1.68 -12.15
C SER A 265 13.83 -1.74 -12.23
N GLY A 266 14.45 -2.64 -11.46
CA GLY A 266 15.88 -2.91 -11.55
C GLY A 266 16.27 -3.53 -12.90
N GLY A 267 17.49 -3.28 -13.34
CA GLY A 267 18.02 -3.85 -14.57
C GLY A 267 18.32 -5.34 -14.41
N SER A 268 17.96 -6.12 -15.41
CA SER A 268 18.25 -7.55 -15.44
C SER A 268 19.67 -7.84 -15.91
N SER A 269 20.21 -9.00 -15.52
CA SER A 269 21.54 -9.46 -15.93
C SER A 269 21.52 -10.78 -16.70
N GLY A 270 22.38 -10.90 -17.71
CA GLY A 270 22.57 -12.11 -18.51
C GLY A 270 23.57 -13.13 -17.94
N ALA A 271 24.42 -12.72 -16.99
CA ALA A 271 25.46 -13.57 -16.40
C ALA A 271 25.73 -13.24 -14.92
N GLY A 272 24.84 -12.49 -14.28
CA GLY A 272 25.01 -11.95 -12.93
C GLY A 272 23.70 -11.77 -12.18
N ASN A 273 23.77 -11.06 -11.07
CA ASN A 273 22.60 -10.76 -10.27
C ASN A 273 21.70 -9.73 -10.98
N GLY A 274 20.39 -9.90 -10.85
CA GLY A 274 19.44 -8.84 -11.11
C GLY A 274 19.61 -7.72 -10.10
N LEU A 275 19.37 -6.46 -10.51
CA LEU A 275 19.46 -5.33 -9.59
C LEU A 275 18.12 -5.05 -8.92
N ASP A 276 18.18 -4.46 -7.72
CA ASP A 276 16.99 -4.10 -6.97
C ASP A 276 16.16 -3.04 -7.71
N GLY A 277 14.86 -3.00 -7.43
CA GLY A 277 13.99 -1.93 -7.90
C GLY A 277 14.32 -0.57 -7.28
N GLY A 278 13.64 0.49 -7.72
CA GLY A 278 13.78 1.85 -7.22
C GLY A 278 12.82 2.14 -6.07
N ALA A 279 13.20 3.03 -5.16
CA ALA A 279 12.34 3.47 -4.08
C ALA A 279 11.20 4.37 -4.58
N ALA A 280 10.10 4.43 -3.82
CA ALA A 280 8.99 5.34 -4.08
C ALA A 280 8.55 6.07 -2.82
N VAL A 281 8.40 7.41 -2.90
CA VAL A 281 7.94 8.25 -1.80
C VAL A 281 6.75 9.09 -2.27
N ALA A 282 5.58 8.93 -1.66
CA ALA A 282 4.40 9.76 -1.92
C ALA A 282 3.96 10.48 -0.63
N SER A 283 3.81 11.80 -0.69
CA SER A 283 3.33 12.61 0.44
C SER A 283 2.19 13.53 0.01
N SER A 284 1.08 13.52 0.75
CA SER A 284 -0.02 14.46 0.55
C SER A 284 -0.41 15.14 1.87
N ASN A 285 -0.49 16.46 1.86
CA ASN A 285 -0.87 17.26 3.02
C ASN A 285 -1.89 18.31 2.55
N VAL A 286 -3.12 18.21 3.05
CA VAL A 286 -4.22 19.04 2.60
C VAL A 286 -4.89 19.72 3.80
N ALA A 287 -4.77 21.04 3.85
CA ALA A 287 -5.48 21.87 4.82
C ALA A 287 -6.56 22.69 4.10
N GLY A 288 -7.75 22.75 4.70
CA GLY A 288 -8.91 23.42 4.13
C GLY A 288 -9.85 23.97 5.19
N ASP A 289 -10.76 24.83 4.76
CA ASP A 289 -11.91 25.24 5.57
C ASP A 289 -13.14 24.37 5.30
N GLY A 290 -13.29 23.86 4.06
CA GLY A 290 -14.40 23.03 3.62
C GLY A 290 -14.12 21.54 3.70
N TYR A 291 -14.61 20.80 2.70
CA TYR A 291 -14.35 19.37 2.54
C TYR A 291 -12.91 19.11 2.11
N VAL A 292 -12.26 18.10 2.69
CA VAL A 292 -10.83 17.81 2.47
C VAL A 292 -10.62 16.33 2.12
N GLN A 293 -9.91 16.09 1.03
CA GLN A 293 -9.41 14.77 0.61
C GLN A 293 -7.88 14.82 0.48
N SER A 294 -7.18 13.89 1.13
CA SER A 294 -5.73 13.73 1.01
C SER A 294 -5.37 12.28 0.71
N TYR A 295 -4.76 12.05 -0.46
CA TYR A 295 -4.36 10.72 -0.92
C TYR A 295 -2.86 10.64 -1.20
N SER A 296 -2.22 9.59 -0.68
CA SER A 296 -0.84 9.24 -1.05
C SER A 296 -0.74 7.78 -1.43
N ASN A 297 -0.20 7.47 -2.61
CA ASN A 297 0.02 6.11 -3.09
C ASN A 297 1.48 5.93 -3.52
N ALA A 298 2.20 5.01 -2.91
CA ALA A 298 3.59 4.71 -3.26
C ALA A 298 3.77 3.21 -3.56
N SER A 299 4.40 2.90 -4.69
CA SER A 299 4.76 1.54 -5.07
C SER A 299 6.26 1.45 -5.33
N GLY A 300 6.94 0.58 -4.58
CA GLY A 300 8.34 0.29 -4.80
C GLY A 300 8.55 -0.40 -6.15
N GLY A 301 9.72 -0.22 -6.72
CA GLY A 301 10.11 -0.86 -7.97
C GLY A 301 10.34 -2.35 -7.80
N ALA A 302 10.04 -3.12 -8.86
CA ALA A 302 10.38 -4.54 -8.91
C ALA A 302 11.88 -4.75 -9.13
N GLY A 303 12.43 -5.85 -8.60
CA GLY A 303 13.79 -6.27 -8.93
C GLY A 303 13.91 -6.78 -10.38
N GLY A 304 15.10 -6.65 -10.97
CA GLY A 304 15.46 -7.25 -12.24
C GLY A 304 15.75 -8.75 -12.11
N TYR A 305 15.67 -9.51 -13.20
CA TYR A 305 16.00 -10.95 -13.13
C TYR A 305 17.52 -11.20 -13.09
N GLY A 306 17.91 -12.32 -12.50
CA GLY A 306 19.29 -12.85 -12.51
C GLY A 306 19.39 -14.16 -13.29
N ASP A 307 20.60 -14.50 -13.74
CA ASP A 307 20.85 -15.72 -14.54
C ASP A 307 22.12 -16.45 -14.07
N GLY A 308 22.03 -17.78 -13.93
CA GLY A 308 23.17 -18.67 -13.69
C GLY A 308 23.41 -19.05 -12.23
N ILE A 309 24.08 -20.20 -12.03
CA ILE A 309 24.35 -20.76 -10.70
C ILE A 309 25.14 -19.79 -9.83
N GLY A 310 24.64 -19.54 -8.62
CA GLY A 310 25.28 -18.66 -7.63
C GLY A 310 24.85 -17.19 -7.76
N ASN A 311 24.04 -16.85 -8.77
CA ASN A 311 23.42 -15.54 -8.90
C ASN A 311 22.00 -15.51 -8.32
N HIS A 312 21.42 -14.33 -8.24
CA HIS A 312 20.03 -14.13 -7.79
C HIS A 312 19.32 -13.00 -8.56
N GLY A 313 17.99 -13.08 -8.66
CA GLY A 313 17.16 -11.94 -9.03
C GLY A 313 17.26 -10.81 -8.01
N GLY A 314 17.08 -9.58 -8.46
CA GLY A 314 17.08 -8.40 -7.61
C GLY A 314 15.88 -8.40 -6.68
N ASN A 315 16.01 -7.78 -5.51
CA ASN A 315 14.89 -7.63 -4.60
C ASN A 315 13.94 -6.53 -5.09
N GLY A 316 12.68 -6.61 -4.68
CA GLY A 316 11.81 -5.45 -4.75
C GLY A 316 12.28 -4.36 -3.79
N HIS A 317 11.93 -3.10 -4.07
CA HIS A 317 12.30 -1.97 -3.22
C HIS A 317 11.16 -1.49 -2.33
N ALA A 318 11.51 -0.79 -1.25
CA ALA A 318 10.55 -0.17 -0.36
C ALA A 318 9.80 1.01 -1.01
N ALA A 319 8.55 1.19 -0.59
CA ALA A 319 7.77 2.40 -0.79
C ALA A 319 7.57 3.14 0.55
N THR A 320 7.17 4.40 0.52
CA THR A 320 6.74 5.18 1.68
C THR A 320 5.61 6.10 1.27
N ALA A 321 4.44 5.95 1.88
CA ALA A 321 3.28 6.80 1.62
C ALA A 321 2.85 7.49 2.92
N THR A 322 2.67 8.81 2.90
CA THR A 322 2.15 9.60 4.03
C THR A 322 1.07 10.58 3.60
N ALA A 323 -0.02 10.66 4.36
CA ALA A 323 -1.12 11.58 4.07
C ALA A 323 -1.61 12.32 5.32
N SER A 324 -2.00 13.59 5.19
CA SER A 324 -2.62 14.36 6.27
C SER A 324 -3.71 15.29 5.77
N GLY A 325 -4.79 15.42 6.53
CA GLY A 325 -5.96 16.23 6.17
C GLY A 325 -6.52 17.04 7.34
N ALA A 326 -6.78 18.32 7.15
CA ALA A 326 -7.35 19.17 8.21
C ALA A 326 -8.45 20.09 7.68
N SER A 327 -9.61 20.06 8.33
CA SER A 327 -10.70 21.03 8.10
C SER A 327 -10.92 21.92 9.32
N SER A 328 -10.85 23.23 9.13
CA SER A 328 -10.95 24.23 10.21
C SER A 328 -12.40 24.61 10.58
N ASN A 329 -13.34 24.50 9.64
CA ASN A 329 -14.75 24.87 9.84
C ASN A 329 -15.70 23.66 9.88
N GLY A 330 -15.16 22.46 10.12
CA GLY A 330 -15.97 21.26 10.34
C GLY A 330 -16.44 20.56 9.08
N GLY A 331 -15.81 20.79 7.93
CA GLY A 331 -16.01 19.97 6.75
C GLY A 331 -15.47 18.55 6.93
N ASP A 332 -15.99 17.61 6.14
CA ASP A 332 -15.56 16.22 6.22
C ASP A 332 -14.12 16.05 5.73
N VAL A 333 -13.39 15.16 6.37
CA VAL A 333 -11.98 14.90 6.10
C VAL A 333 -11.78 13.43 5.78
N TYR A 334 -11.22 13.16 4.61
CA TYR A 334 -10.86 11.83 4.14
C TYR A 334 -9.36 11.78 3.87
N VAL A 335 -8.65 10.86 4.52
CA VAL A 335 -7.20 10.72 4.38
C VAL A 335 -6.89 9.26 4.13
N SER A 336 -6.16 8.98 3.05
CA SER A 336 -5.71 7.62 2.76
C SER A 336 -4.25 7.61 2.34
N ALA A 337 -3.50 6.66 2.91
CA ALA A 337 -2.16 6.33 2.46
C ALA A 337 -2.06 4.84 2.14
N THR A 338 -1.56 4.54 0.95
CA THR A 338 -1.36 3.17 0.47
C THR A 338 0.09 2.96 0.05
N GLN A 339 0.69 1.87 0.52
CA GLN A 339 2.09 1.53 0.29
C GLN A 339 2.24 0.09 -0.20
N PHE A 340 2.82 -0.09 -1.38
CA PHE A 340 3.17 -1.40 -1.96
C PHE A 340 4.69 -1.59 -1.94
N GLY A 341 5.17 -2.67 -1.32
CA GLY A 341 6.53 -3.15 -1.53
C GLY A 341 6.69 -3.65 -2.98
N GLY A 342 7.85 -3.38 -3.58
CA GLY A 342 8.18 -3.91 -4.90
C GLY A 342 8.28 -5.44 -4.88
N SER A 343 7.99 -6.08 -6.01
CA SER A 343 8.19 -7.53 -6.16
C SER A 343 9.66 -7.88 -6.35
N GLY A 344 10.07 -9.06 -5.89
CA GLY A 344 11.35 -9.65 -6.25
C GLY A 344 11.43 -9.98 -7.74
N GLY A 345 12.65 -9.98 -8.28
CA GLY A 345 12.96 -10.41 -9.64
C GLY A 345 13.20 -11.91 -9.74
N ASP A 346 12.99 -12.47 -10.92
CA ASP A 346 13.12 -13.90 -11.15
C ASP A 346 14.59 -14.38 -11.20
N GLY A 347 14.81 -15.67 -10.99
CA GLY A 347 16.09 -16.34 -11.18
C GLY A 347 16.00 -17.43 -12.25
N TYR A 348 16.89 -17.42 -13.24
CA TYR A 348 16.95 -18.43 -14.30
C TYR A 348 18.24 -19.23 -14.29
N ASN A 349 18.22 -20.44 -14.88
CA ASN A 349 19.39 -21.28 -15.08
C ASN A 349 20.15 -21.59 -13.77
N GLY A 350 19.41 -21.78 -12.68
CA GLY A 350 19.98 -22.05 -11.35
C GLY A 350 20.30 -20.81 -10.50
N ALA A 351 19.96 -19.60 -10.97
CA ALA A 351 19.94 -18.42 -10.12
C ALA A 351 18.75 -18.48 -9.14
N ALA A 352 18.96 -18.03 -7.90
CA ALA A 352 17.85 -17.83 -6.96
C ALA A 352 16.97 -16.66 -7.39
N ALA A 353 15.73 -16.60 -6.92
CA ALA A 353 14.91 -15.42 -7.11
C ALA A 353 15.12 -14.37 -6.01
N GLY A 354 14.79 -13.13 -6.32
CA GLY A 354 14.82 -12.01 -5.37
C GLY A 354 13.61 -12.00 -4.45
N ASN A 355 13.76 -11.42 -3.26
CA ASN A 355 12.65 -11.29 -2.31
C ASN A 355 11.77 -10.09 -2.64
N GLY A 356 10.50 -10.17 -2.28
CA GLY A 356 9.60 -9.03 -2.27
C GLY A 356 9.88 -8.08 -1.11
N ALA A 357 9.74 -6.78 -1.34
CA ALA A 357 9.98 -5.77 -0.31
C ALA A 357 8.92 -5.78 0.78
N HIS A 358 9.34 -5.48 2.01
CA HIS A 358 8.44 -5.26 3.13
C HIS A 358 7.66 -3.94 2.96
N SER A 359 6.46 -3.89 3.53
CA SER A 359 5.66 -2.67 3.65
C SER A 359 5.36 -2.38 5.11
N LEU A 360 5.85 -1.25 5.62
CA LEU A 360 5.74 -0.86 7.02
C LEU A 360 5.15 0.55 7.10
N MET A 361 3.91 0.64 7.57
CA MET A 361 3.21 1.89 7.83
C MET A 361 2.96 2.02 9.33
N ASN A 362 3.43 3.14 9.88
CA ASN A 362 3.24 3.49 11.29
C ASN A 362 2.79 4.95 11.36
N ASN A 363 1.52 5.16 11.70
CA ASN A 363 0.90 6.49 11.77
C ASN A 363 1.15 7.33 10.50
N ALA A 364 1.11 6.68 9.34
CA ALA A 364 1.31 7.29 8.03
C ALA A 364 0.13 8.18 7.59
N VAL A 365 -1.02 8.07 8.26
CA VAL A 365 -2.17 8.96 8.05
C VAL A 365 -2.53 9.72 9.32
N SER A 366 -2.97 10.96 9.16
CA SER A 366 -3.49 11.78 10.25
C SER A 366 -4.57 12.74 9.75
N GLY A 367 -5.46 13.20 10.63
CA GLY A 367 -6.36 14.28 10.27
C GLY A 367 -7.16 14.86 11.42
N SER A 368 -7.79 16.01 11.16
CA SER A 368 -8.54 16.77 12.17
C SER A 368 -9.73 17.52 11.57
N THR A 369 -10.89 17.41 12.22
CA THR A 369 -12.10 18.19 11.92
C THR A 369 -13.07 18.10 13.10
N SER A 370 -14.06 18.98 13.18
CA SER A 370 -15.24 18.79 14.04
C SER A 370 -16.37 18.01 13.35
N GLY A 371 -16.28 17.78 12.03
CA GLY A 371 -17.23 17.03 11.22
C GLY A 371 -16.98 15.51 11.25
N TYR A 372 -17.06 14.88 10.08
CA TYR A 372 -16.72 13.47 9.86
C TYR A 372 -15.23 13.31 9.53
N LEU A 373 -14.55 12.35 10.17
CA LEU A 373 -13.17 11.97 9.83
C LEU A 373 -13.10 10.50 9.40
N SER A 374 -12.52 10.22 8.23
CA SER A 374 -12.11 8.88 7.81
C SER A 374 -10.61 8.84 7.53
N LEU A 375 -9.94 7.84 8.12
CA LEU A 375 -8.52 7.59 7.96
C LEU A 375 -8.31 6.14 7.51
N ASP A 376 -7.69 5.95 6.35
CA ASP A 376 -7.34 4.63 5.80
C ASP A 376 -5.82 4.49 5.63
N GLN A 377 -5.26 3.40 6.16
CA GLN A 377 -3.84 3.09 6.05
C GLN A 377 -3.64 1.65 5.57
N SER A 378 -3.07 1.47 4.38
CA SER A 378 -3.01 0.17 3.72
C SER A 378 -1.59 -0.20 3.28
N ALA A 379 -1.03 -1.23 3.91
CA ALA A 379 0.32 -1.76 3.67
C ALA A 379 0.27 -3.11 2.94
N TYR A 380 0.95 -3.20 1.80
CA TYR A 380 1.03 -4.42 0.99
C TYR A 380 2.50 -4.80 0.79
N GLY A 381 2.92 -5.97 1.26
CA GLY A 381 4.24 -6.51 0.98
C GLY A 381 4.36 -6.95 -0.48
N GLY A 382 5.56 -6.86 -1.04
CA GLY A 382 5.85 -7.29 -2.41
C GLY A 382 5.89 -8.81 -2.54
N ALA A 383 5.50 -9.35 -3.69
CA ALA A 383 5.66 -10.78 -3.96
C ALA A 383 7.14 -11.16 -4.12
N GLY A 384 7.52 -12.38 -3.75
CA GLY A 384 8.82 -12.96 -4.10
C GLY A 384 8.90 -13.34 -5.58
N GLY A 385 10.10 -13.38 -6.14
CA GLY A 385 10.33 -13.83 -7.53
C GLY A 385 10.30 -15.36 -7.66
N TYR A 386 10.22 -15.83 -8.90
CA TYR A 386 10.22 -17.26 -9.24
C TYR A 386 11.61 -17.76 -9.65
N SER A 387 11.96 -19.01 -9.31
CA SER A 387 13.16 -19.68 -9.83
C SER A 387 12.86 -21.05 -10.43
N ASP A 388 13.55 -21.40 -11.52
CA ASP A 388 13.40 -22.68 -12.24
C ASP A 388 14.09 -23.86 -11.56
N ILE A 389 15.27 -23.61 -10.97
CA ILE A 389 16.13 -24.60 -10.32
C ILE A 389 16.63 -24.09 -8.95
N GLY A 390 16.77 -22.77 -8.80
CA GLY A 390 17.22 -22.11 -7.57
C GLY A 390 16.11 -21.99 -6.53
N THR A 391 16.37 -21.26 -5.45
CA THR A 391 15.37 -20.99 -4.41
C THR A 391 14.44 -19.86 -4.83
N ASP A 392 13.13 -20.02 -4.64
CA ASP A 392 12.16 -18.94 -4.86
C ASP A 392 12.35 -17.81 -3.84
N GLY A 393 11.92 -16.62 -4.24
CA GLY A 393 11.97 -15.43 -3.41
C GLY A 393 10.89 -15.48 -2.33
N ASN A 394 11.19 -15.00 -1.13
CA ASN A 394 10.16 -14.83 -0.12
C ASN A 394 9.29 -13.61 -0.43
N GLY A 395 8.00 -13.70 -0.09
CA GLY A 395 7.11 -12.55 -0.06
C GLY A 395 7.43 -11.61 1.10
N GLY A 396 7.24 -10.31 0.87
CA GLY A 396 7.48 -9.29 1.88
C GLY A 396 6.41 -9.26 2.97
N ASN A 397 6.82 -9.17 4.23
CA ASN A 397 5.91 -8.85 5.34
C ASN A 397 5.22 -7.48 5.16
N ALA A 398 4.00 -7.36 5.69
CA ALA A 398 3.25 -6.10 5.76
C ALA A 398 2.85 -5.76 7.20
N THR A 399 2.98 -4.48 7.56
CA THR A 399 2.50 -3.95 8.83
C THR A 399 1.83 -2.61 8.62
N SER A 400 0.58 -2.47 9.08
CA SER A 400 -0.16 -1.21 9.12
C SER A 400 -0.59 -0.95 10.56
N SER A 401 -0.10 0.14 11.16
CA SER A 401 -0.38 0.51 12.54
C SER A 401 -0.76 1.98 12.64
N LEU A 402 -1.98 2.24 13.12
CA LEU A 402 -2.54 3.57 13.22
C LEU A 402 -3.14 3.78 14.61
N THR A 403 -2.70 4.85 15.26
CA THR A 403 -3.21 5.31 16.55
C THR A 403 -3.73 6.73 16.41
N VAL A 404 -5.00 6.94 16.72
CA VAL A 404 -5.68 8.23 16.65
C VAL A 404 -6.07 8.66 18.05
N ASN A 405 -5.56 9.81 18.50
CA ASN A 405 -5.75 10.31 19.86
C ASN A 405 -6.56 11.61 19.88
N GLY A 406 -7.61 11.64 20.70
CA GLY A 406 -8.19 12.89 21.19
C GLY A 406 -8.88 13.74 20.11
N ASN A 407 -9.61 13.10 19.20
CA ASN A 407 -10.32 13.80 18.14
C ASN A 407 -11.62 14.48 18.65
N LEU A 408 -11.93 15.66 18.12
CA LEU A 408 -13.17 16.41 18.38
C LEU A 408 -14.29 16.11 17.35
N ALA A 409 -14.00 15.29 16.34
CA ALA A 409 -14.97 14.87 15.34
C ALA A 409 -16.18 14.15 15.98
N THR A 410 -17.36 14.37 15.40
CA THR A 410 -18.60 13.71 15.82
C THR A 410 -18.66 12.24 15.40
N TYR A 411 -17.92 11.90 14.34
CA TYR A 411 -17.79 10.57 13.79
C TYR A 411 -16.36 10.35 13.31
N VAL A 412 -15.73 9.24 13.72
CA VAL A 412 -14.41 8.84 13.25
C VAL A 412 -14.44 7.39 12.78
N ASP A 413 -13.94 7.16 11.58
CA ASP A 413 -13.68 5.83 11.03
C ASP A 413 -12.19 5.66 10.75
N VAL A 414 -11.60 4.62 11.34
CA VAL A 414 -10.18 4.28 11.24
C VAL A 414 -10.07 2.90 10.64
N ARG A 415 -9.40 2.79 9.51
CA ARG A 415 -9.16 1.51 8.84
C ARG A 415 -7.67 1.27 8.65
N THR A 416 -7.21 0.10 9.07
CA THR A 416 -5.87 -0.41 8.75
C THR A 416 -5.97 -1.71 7.98
N THR A 417 -5.21 -1.82 6.89
CA THR A 417 -5.08 -3.03 6.10
C THR A 417 -3.61 -3.42 6.01
N ALA A 418 -3.28 -4.68 6.28
CA ALA A 418 -1.96 -5.24 6.04
C ALA A 418 -2.10 -6.52 5.21
N SER A 419 -1.35 -6.65 4.12
CA SER A 419 -1.32 -7.86 3.31
C SER A 419 0.12 -8.26 3.02
N GLY A 420 0.55 -9.40 3.51
CA GLY A 420 1.86 -9.96 3.17
C GLY A 420 1.92 -10.32 1.68
N GLY A 421 3.12 -10.24 1.10
CA GLY A 421 3.38 -10.64 -0.26
C GLY A 421 3.36 -12.15 -0.41
N GLY A 422 2.87 -12.65 -1.54
CA GLY A 422 2.92 -14.07 -1.87
C GLY A 422 4.32 -14.53 -2.31
N SER A 423 4.47 -15.83 -2.44
CA SER A 423 5.64 -16.50 -3.01
C SER A 423 5.20 -17.62 -3.96
N TYR A 424 6.11 -17.98 -4.88
CA TYR A 424 6.05 -19.22 -5.66
C TYR A 424 6.51 -20.42 -4.84
N ASP A 425 6.35 -21.62 -5.42
CA ASP A 425 6.68 -22.96 -4.92
C ASP A 425 7.28 -23.04 -3.51
N SER A 426 8.60 -22.87 -3.37
CA SER A 426 9.38 -23.11 -2.15
C SER A 426 9.55 -21.90 -1.23
N GLY A 427 9.28 -20.69 -1.71
CA GLY A 427 9.49 -19.47 -0.94
C GLY A 427 8.37 -19.23 0.06
N ASN A 428 8.66 -18.50 1.14
CA ASN A 428 7.68 -18.24 2.20
C ASN A 428 6.80 -17.03 1.85
N GLY A 429 5.51 -17.11 2.16
CA GLY A 429 4.61 -15.97 2.14
C GLY A 429 4.92 -15.00 3.28
N GLY A 430 4.74 -13.70 3.04
CA GLY A 430 4.99 -12.66 4.04
C GLY A 430 3.92 -12.63 5.14
N ASN A 431 4.30 -12.35 6.38
CA ASN A 431 3.35 -12.13 7.48
C ASN A 431 2.62 -10.79 7.35
N ALA A 432 1.43 -10.69 7.90
CA ALA A 432 0.64 -9.46 7.93
C ALA A 432 0.21 -9.07 9.35
N VAL A 433 0.40 -7.80 9.68
CA VAL A 433 0.05 -7.25 11.00
C VAL A 433 -0.72 -5.94 10.82
N SER A 434 -1.97 -5.89 11.28
CA SER A 434 -2.84 -4.71 11.17
C SER A 434 -3.33 -4.24 12.54
N HIS A 435 -3.12 -2.97 12.87
CA HIS A 435 -3.47 -2.41 14.18
C HIS A 435 -4.16 -1.04 14.03
N ALA A 436 -5.43 -0.96 14.44
CA ALA A 436 -6.20 0.29 14.48
C ALA A 436 -6.58 0.64 15.93
N THR A 437 -6.07 1.74 16.47
CA THR A 437 -6.42 2.22 17.81
C THR A 437 -7.03 3.61 17.73
N LEU A 438 -8.22 3.78 18.29
CA LEU A 438 -8.98 5.02 18.27
C LEU A 438 -9.38 5.43 19.69
N GLN A 439 -8.87 6.59 20.12
CA GLN A 439 -9.28 7.26 21.34
C GLN A 439 -10.16 8.47 21.01
N MET A 440 -11.43 8.37 21.37
CA MET A 440 -12.45 9.39 21.19
C MET A 440 -12.66 10.24 22.45
N ASN A 441 -13.29 11.40 22.28
CA ASN A 441 -13.81 12.26 23.34
C ASN A 441 -15.35 12.40 23.24
N GLY A 442 -16.06 11.28 23.07
CA GLY A 442 -17.49 11.22 22.74
C GLY A 442 -17.76 10.85 21.28
N GLY A 443 -18.98 11.07 20.79
CA GLY A 443 -19.35 10.80 19.38
C GLY A 443 -19.36 9.30 19.02
N ALA A 444 -19.30 8.99 17.73
CA ALA A 444 -19.25 7.62 17.22
C ALA A 444 -17.83 7.27 16.72
N GLY A 445 -17.29 6.11 17.14
CA GLY A 445 -15.93 5.69 16.78
C GLY A 445 -15.90 4.27 16.20
N PHE A 446 -15.29 4.12 15.04
CA PHE A 446 -15.11 2.85 14.35
C PHE A 446 -13.62 2.60 14.11
N ALA A 447 -13.14 1.44 14.53
CA ALA A 447 -11.80 0.98 14.26
C ALA A 447 -11.87 -0.40 13.59
N THR A 448 -11.31 -0.51 12.39
CA THR A 448 -11.27 -1.75 11.61
C THR A 448 -9.83 -2.10 11.29
N ALA A 449 -9.40 -3.30 11.69
CA ALA A 449 -8.11 -3.86 11.32
C ALA A 449 -8.32 -5.11 10.46
N THR A 450 -7.66 -5.17 9.31
CA THR A 450 -7.66 -6.33 8.42
C THR A 450 -6.23 -6.75 8.10
N ALA A 451 -5.91 -8.03 8.33
CA ALA A 451 -4.63 -8.62 8.03
C ALA A 451 -4.79 -9.84 7.12
N SER A 452 -3.95 -9.96 6.09
CA SER A 452 -3.91 -11.12 5.19
C SER A 452 -2.48 -11.59 5.00
N GLY A 453 -2.16 -12.79 5.46
CA GLY A 453 -0.86 -13.41 5.22
C GLY A 453 -0.64 -13.71 3.74
N GLY A 454 0.62 -13.68 3.32
CA GLY A 454 1.04 -14.05 1.98
C GLY A 454 0.92 -15.54 1.73
N SER A 455 0.51 -15.91 0.52
CA SER A 455 0.38 -17.31 0.12
C SER A 455 1.71 -17.93 -0.29
N SER A 456 1.82 -19.25 -0.12
CA SER A 456 2.85 -20.11 -0.73
C SER A 456 2.23 -21.46 -1.12
N ASN A 457 2.87 -22.18 -2.05
CA ASN A 457 2.43 -23.52 -2.47
C ASN A 457 3.03 -24.60 -1.57
N THR A 458 4.35 -24.57 -1.34
CA THR A 458 5.08 -25.56 -0.54
C THR A 458 5.91 -24.92 0.58
N GLY A 459 6.17 -23.61 0.52
CA GLY A 459 6.79 -22.84 1.59
C GLY A 459 5.83 -22.49 2.72
N SER A 460 6.34 -21.81 3.75
CA SER A 460 5.52 -21.39 4.88
C SER A 460 4.51 -20.34 4.43
N ILE A 461 3.29 -20.45 4.93
CA ILE A 461 2.22 -19.47 4.69
C ILE A 461 2.40 -18.32 5.68
N GLY A 462 2.21 -17.09 5.21
CA GLY A 462 2.23 -15.92 6.08
C GLY A 462 1.12 -15.99 7.12
N ALA A 463 1.46 -15.72 8.38
CA ALA A 463 0.47 -15.53 9.44
C ALA A 463 -0.18 -14.15 9.33
N ALA A 464 -1.39 -14.00 9.88
CA ALA A 464 -2.13 -12.74 9.90
C ALA A 464 -2.63 -12.37 11.29
N ASP A 465 -2.24 -11.20 11.79
CA ASP A 465 -2.66 -10.64 13.07
C ASP A 465 -3.39 -9.32 12.85
N ALA A 466 -4.62 -9.20 13.34
CA ALA A 466 -5.38 -7.96 13.30
C ALA A 466 -5.88 -7.56 14.70
N PHE A 467 -5.76 -6.28 15.03
CA PHE A 467 -6.20 -5.72 16.31
C PHE A 467 -6.87 -4.37 16.08
N ALA A 468 -8.08 -4.20 16.60
CA ALA A 468 -8.81 -2.94 16.59
C ALA A 468 -9.23 -2.56 18.01
N SER A 469 -9.14 -1.29 18.37
CA SER A 469 -9.63 -0.78 19.66
C SER A 469 -10.27 0.60 19.54
N VAL A 470 -11.39 0.78 20.22
CA VAL A 470 -12.10 2.05 20.37
C VAL A 470 -12.31 2.34 21.85
N ALA A 471 -11.88 3.51 22.31
CA ALA A 471 -12.08 3.96 23.68
C ALA A 471 -12.71 5.36 23.72
N GLY A 472 -13.56 5.63 24.72
CA GLY A 472 -14.15 6.96 24.95
C GLY A 472 -15.23 7.40 23.96
N ALA A 473 -15.73 6.50 23.10
CA ALA A 473 -16.84 6.76 22.20
C ALA A 473 -18.20 6.57 22.90
N ASN A 474 -19.24 7.24 22.42
CA ASN A 474 -20.63 7.01 22.86
C ASN A 474 -21.24 5.78 22.19
N SER A 475 -20.84 5.51 20.94
CA SER A 475 -21.26 4.37 20.13
C SER A 475 -20.16 3.99 19.12
N GLY A 476 -20.31 2.84 18.48
CA GLY A 476 -19.46 2.40 17.38
C GLY A 476 -18.97 0.97 17.56
N GLN A 477 -17.80 0.63 17.01
CA GLN A 477 -17.32 -0.75 16.95
C GLN A 477 -15.80 -0.84 16.75
N ALA A 478 -15.19 -1.81 17.42
CA ALA A 478 -13.88 -2.35 17.06
C ALA A 478 -14.08 -3.67 16.28
N SER A 479 -13.45 -3.80 15.11
CA SER A 479 -13.55 -4.97 14.24
C SER A 479 -12.16 -5.42 13.78
N ALA A 480 -11.85 -6.70 13.94
CA ALA A 480 -10.61 -7.31 13.48
C ALA A 480 -10.89 -8.48 12.55
N SER A 481 -10.08 -8.64 11.50
CA SER A 481 -10.15 -9.76 10.57
C SER A 481 -8.76 -10.21 10.14
N SER A 482 -8.49 -11.51 10.23
CA SER A 482 -7.24 -12.15 9.85
C SER A 482 -7.48 -13.27 8.85
N VAL A 483 -6.69 -13.33 7.79
CA VAL A 483 -6.77 -14.37 6.76
C VAL A 483 -5.37 -14.93 6.49
N SER A 484 -5.23 -16.26 6.49
CA SER A 484 -4.02 -16.95 6.02
C SER A 484 -4.42 -17.84 4.85
N SER A 485 -3.88 -17.55 3.67
CA SER A 485 -4.24 -18.22 2.41
C SER A 485 -3.14 -19.18 1.97
N TYR A 486 -3.51 -20.39 1.56
CA TYR A 486 -2.58 -21.38 1.01
C TYR A 486 -3.10 -21.97 -0.30
N GLY A 487 -2.22 -22.61 -1.08
CA GLY A 487 -2.50 -23.04 -2.46
C GLY A 487 -3.87 -23.69 -2.69
N SER A 488 -4.41 -23.56 -3.91
CA SER A 488 -5.74 -24.04 -4.36
C SER A 488 -6.99 -23.30 -3.82
N GLY A 489 -6.83 -22.09 -3.28
CA GLY A 489 -7.96 -21.23 -2.87
C GLY A 489 -8.50 -21.51 -1.46
N SER A 490 -7.74 -22.25 -0.65
CA SER A 490 -8.09 -22.58 0.73
C SER A 490 -7.64 -21.47 1.69
N ASN A 491 -8.51 -21.10 2.63
CA ASN A 491 -8.23 -20.04 3.60
C ASN A 491 -8.51 -20.49 5.03
N VAL A 492 -7.72 -19.94 5.95
CA VAL A 492 -8.08 -19.84 7.37
C VAL A 492 -8.46 -18.41 7.64
N THR A 493 -9.70 -18.19 8.09
CA THR A 493 -10.23 -16.85 8.34
C THR A 493 -10.68 -16.74 9.78
N SER A 494 -10.43 -15.61 10.43
CA SER A 494 -11.01 -15.25 11.72
C SER A 494 -11.49 -13.80 11.71
N ASN A 495 -12.67 -13.54 12.28
CA ASN A 495 -13.20 -12.21 12.50
C ASN A 495 -13.64 -12.07 13.96
N ALA A 496 -13.45 -10.89 14.54
CA ALA A 496 -13.94 -10.54 15.86
C ALA A 496 -14.52 -9.11 15.83
N SER A 497 -15.59 -8.89 16.58
CA SER A 497 -16.25 -7.59 16.68
C SER A 497 -16.71 -7.31 18.10
N ALA A 498 -16.30 -6.16 18.62
CA ALA A 498 -16.71 -5.62 19.90
C ALA A 498 -17.42 -4.27 19.72
N PRO A 499 -18.69 -4.12 20.12
CA PRO A 499 -19.39 -2.84 20.06
C PRO A 499 -18.84 -1.86 21.11
N ALA A 500 -18.69 -0.60 20.73
CA ALA A 500 -18.38 0.49 21.65
C ALA A 500 -19.66 1.04 22.27
N GLY A 501 -19.66 1.23 23.60
CA GLY A 501 -20.76 1.81 24.36
C GLY A 501 -20.26 2.88 25.34
N SER A 502 -21.18 3.71 25.84
CA SER A 502 -20.85 4.91 26.63
C SER A 502 -19.85 4.64 27.78
N GLY A 503 -18.60 5.12 27.59
CA GLY A 503 -17.54 5.12 28.61
C GLY A 503 -16.66 3.86 28.71
N GLY A 504 -16.93 2.81 27.91
CA GLY A 504 -16.13 1.58 27.89
C GLY A 504 -15.04 1.57 26.82
N THR A 505 -14.06 0.66 26.95
CA THR A 505 -13.13 0.31 25.86
C THR A 505 -13.70 -0.90 25.12
N ALA A 506 -13.78 -0.82 23.80
CA ALA A 506 -14.06 -1.96 22.93
C ALA A 506 -12.76 -2.38 22.25
N SER A 507 -12.51 -3.68 22.17
CA SER A 507 -11.32 -4.23 21.53
C SER A 507 -11.68 -5.50 20.78
N ALA A 508 -11.17 -5.67 19.57
CA ALA A 508 -11.31 -6.87 18.77
C ALA A 508 -9.92 -7.32 18.31
N ALA A 509 -9.63 -8.62 18.43
CA ALA A 509 -8.38 -9.18 17.93
C ALA A 509 -8.58 -10.52 17.23
N THR A 510 -7.80 -10.72 16.17
CA THR A 510 -7.79 -11.96 15.42
C THR A 510 -6.38 -12.43 15.08
N HIS A 511 -6.22 -13.75 15.01
CA HIS A 511 -5.01 -14.40 14.55
C HIS A 511 -5.38 -15.54 13.60
N THR A 512 -4.68 -15.64 12.47
CA THR A 512 -4.69 -16.86 11.67
C THR A 512 -3.28 -17.30 11.28
N SER A 513 -3.09 -18.61 11.18
CA SER A 513 -1.87 -19.19 10.61
C SER A 513 -2.11 -20.60 10.06
N VAL A 514 -1.16 -21.07 9.25
CA VAL A 514 -1.14 -22.40 8.66
C VAL A 514 0.28 -22.95 8.85
N GLY A 515 0.45 -24.19 9.32
CA GLY A 515 1.80 -24.81 9.39
C GLY A 515 2.45 -24.84 10.75
N THR A 516 1.93 -24.08 11.71
CA THR A 516 2.57 -23.91 13.02
C THR A 516 1.86 -24.72 14.09
N SER A 517 2.63 -25.38 14.96
CA SER A 517 2.07 -26.02 16.14
C SER A 517 1.79 -24.99 17.23
N VAL A 518 0.52 -24.86 17.62
CA VAL A 518 0.10 -24.11 18.81
C VAL A 518 -0.33 -25.06 19.90
N THR A 519 -0.01 -24.72 21.14
CA THR A 519 -0.49 -25.44 22.32
C THR A 519 -1.79 -24.78 22.81
N PRO A 520 -2.90 -25.52 22.96
CA PRO A 520 -4.18 -24.98 23.39
C PRO A 520 -4.16 -24.37 24.80
N GLY A 521 -4.95 -23.32 25.03
CA GLY A 521 -5.16 -22.67 26.32
C GLY A 521 -6.21 -21.55 26.23
N ALA A 522 -7.35 -21.73 26.89
CA ALA A 522 -8.50 -20.83 26.77
C ALA A 522 -8.10 -19.36 26.96
N PRO A 523 -8.54 -18.43 26.09
CA PRO A 523 -8.15 -17.04 26.18
C PRO A 523 -8.66 -16.44 27.48
N SER A 524 -7.79 -15.70 28.17
CA SER A 524 -8.22 -14.78 29.23
C SER A 524 -8.81 -13.55 28.56
N VAL A 525 -10.11 -13.33 28.74
CA VAL A 525 -10.82 -12.22 28.09
C VAL A 525 -11.13 -11.14 29.11
N GLY A 526 -10.68 -9.92 28.83
CA GLY A 526 -10.99 -8.71 29.59
C GLY A 526 -12.37 -8.14 29.23
N ALA A 527 -12.85 -7.22 30.05
CA ALA A 527 -14.08 -6.49 29.78
C ALA A 527 -13.96 -5.65 28.48
N GLY A 528 -14.94 -5.79 27.58
CA GLY A 528 -14.98 -5.07 26.30
C GLY A 528 -14.19 -5.69 25.16
N GLU A 529 -13.60 -6.88 25.36
CA GLU A 529 -12.78 -7.54 24.35
C GLU A 529 -13.57 -8.57 23.55
N ALA A 530 -13.23 -8.75 22.27
CA ALA A 530 -13.66 -9.83 21.38
C ALA A 530 -12.42 -10.46 20.74
N LEU A 531 -12.29 -11.79 20.82
CA LEU A 531 -11.14 -12.54 20.32
C LEU A 531 -11.62 -13.65 19.38
N ALA A 532 -10.90 -13.86 18.29
CA ALA A 532 -11.04 -15.03 17.41
C ALA A 532 -9.69 -15.46 16.84
N SER A 533 -9.25 -16.68 17.17
CA SER A 533 -8.03 -17.27 16.60
C SER A 533 -8.36 -18.54 15.84
N ALA A 534 -7.65 -18.79 14.73
CA ALA A 534 -7.75 -20.03 13.98
C ALA A 534 -6.38 -20.44 13.41
N VAL A 535 -5.92 -21.64 13.76
CA VAL A 535 -4.67 -22.20 13.24
C VAL A 535 -4.95 -23.53 12.56
N LEU A 536 -4.55 -23.65 11.30
CA LEU A 536 -4.66 -24.90 10.54
C LEU A 536 -3.32 -25.64 10.54
N MET A 537 -3.35 -26.96 10.74
CA MET A 537 -2.17 -27.81 10.74
C MET A 537 -2.05 -28.56 9.40
N PRO A 538 -1.18 -28.13 8.47
CA PRO A 538 -0.89 -28.84 7.24
C PRO A 538 0.18 -29.90 7.51
N THR A 539 -0.22 -31.08 7.93
CA THR A 539 0.63 -32.25 7.67
C THR A 539 -0.21 -33.29 6.95
N GLY A 540 0.23 -33.63 5.74
CA GLY A 540 -0.18 -34.77 4.90
C GLY A 540 -1.39 -35.56 5.38
N LEU A 541 -2.50 -35.40 4.64
CA LEU A 541 -3.73 -36.19 4.70
C LEU A 541 -3.50 -37.62 4.19
N GLY A 542 -2.60 -38.33 4.85
CA GLY A 542 -2.29 -39.72 4.63
C GLY A 542 -2.18 -40.41 5.98
N SER A 543 -3.31 -40.92 6.48
CA SER A 543 -3.39 -41.93 7.56
C SER A 543 -2.54 -41.62 8.80
N GLY A 544 -2.92 -40.62 9.61
CA GLY A 544 -2.34 -40.43 10.95
C GLY A 544 -2.56 -39.08 11.63
N ALA A 545 -3.03 -38.03 10.93
CA ALA A 545 -3.31 -36.73 11.55
C ALA A 545 -4.60 -36.81 12.39
N THR A 546 -4.49 -36.54 13.70
CA THR A 546 -5.64 -36.52 14.63
C THR A 546 -6.35 -35.16 14.69
N TYR A 547 -5.73 -34.09 14.18
CA TYR A 547 -6.23 -32.71 14.28
C TYR A 547 -6.11 -31.96 12.96
N TYR A 548 -7.12 -31.15 12.66
CA TYR A 548 -7.20 -30.29 11.47
C TYR A 548 -6.90 -28.83 11.83
N GLY A 549 -7.34 -28.34 12.99
CA GLY A 549 -7.05 -26.99 13.43
C GLY A 549 -7.52 -26.67 14.84
N TYR A 550 -7.02 -25.57 15.39
CA TYR A 550 -7.37 -25.03 16.70
C TYR A 550 -7.97 -23.64 16.56
N GLY A 551 -8.80 -23.26 17.52
CA GLY A 551 -9.20 -21.88 17.66
C GLY A 551 -9.64 -21.52 19.05
N ALA A 552 -9.75 -20.21 19.26
CA ALA A 552 -10.09 -19.60 20.53
C ALA A 552 -11.11 -18.50 20.28
N PHE A 553 -12.16 -18.47 21.08
CA PHE A 553 -13.10 -17.36 21.10
C PHE A 553 -13.19 -16.79 22.50
N GLY A 554 -13.41 -15.48 22.58
CA GLY A 554 -13.53 -14.80 23.85
C GLY A 554 -14.28 -13.50 23.70
N ALA A 555 -15.29 -13.27 24.53
CA ALA A 555 -15.95 -11.97 24.62
C ALA A 555 -16.10 -11.52 26.07
N GLY A 556 -15.91 -10.23 26.33
CA GLY A 556 -16.13 -9.62 27.64
C GLY A 556 -16.92 -8.33 27.55
N TYR A 557 -17.67 -8.01 28.59
CA TYR A 557 -18.57 -6.85 28.64
C TYR A 557 -18.02 -5.73 29.54
N GLY A 558 -17.89 -4.52 28.98
CA GLY A 558 -17.37 -3.33 29.67
C GLY A 558 -18.31 -2.12 29.72
N GLY A 559 -19.60 -2.28 29.42
CA GLY A 559 -20.58 -1.18 29.33
C GLY A 559 -21.26 -0.82 30.67
N ALA A 560 -22.08 0.25 30.67
CA ALA A 560 -22.79 0.76 31.85
C ALA A 560 -24.22 0.21 32.02
N GLY A 561 -24.45 -1.08 31.74
CA GLY A 561 -25.76 -1.75 31.88
C GLY A 561 -26.58 -1.87 30.58
N GLU A 562 -26.11 -1.31 29.47
CA GLU A 562 -26.69 -1.51 28.13
C GLU A 562 -26.41 -2.93 27.63
N SER A 563 -27.39 -3.64 27.07
CA SER A 563 -27.14 -4.98 26.52
C SER A 563 -26.36 -4.87 25.21
N LEU A 564 -25.16 -5.45 25.15
CA LEU A 564 -24.25 -5.38 24.00
C LEU A 564 -23.95 -6.78 23.46
N THR A 565 -23.93 -6.92 22.13
CA THR A 565 -23.61 -8.17 21.44
C THR A 565 -22.22 -8.12 20.82
N TYR A 566 -21.37 -9.01 21.29
CA TYR A 566 -20.04 -9.29 20.78
C TYR A 566 -20.14 -10.49 19.84
N SER A 567 -19.32 -10.52 18.79
CA SER A 567 -19.31 -11.63 17.86
C SER A 567 -17.92 -12.04 17.45
N GLY A 568 -17.80 -13.29 17.06
CA GLY A 568 -16.64 -13.72 16.30
C GLY A 568 -16.97 -14.92 15.44
N PHE A 569 -16.04 -15.16 14.54
CA PHE A 569 -16.20 -16.05 13.41
C PHE A 569 -14.84 -16.65 13.10
N SER A 570 -14.80 -17.94 12.77
CA SER A 570 -13.61 -18.58 12.21
C SER A 570 -14.02 -19.57 11.14
N SER A 571 -13.27 -19.68 10.05
CA SER A 571 -13.48 -20.73 9.06
C SER A 571 -12.19 -21.41 8.65
N PHE A 572 -12.31 -22.71 8.39
CA PHE A 572 -11.22 -23.58 7.96
C PHE A 572 -11.64 -24.23 6.64
N ASP A 573 -10.90 -23.92 5.59
CA ASP A 573 -10.95 -24.68 4.35
C ASP A 573 -9.81 -25.71 4.38
N PHE A 574 -10.10 -26.99 4.12
CA PHE A 574 -9.09 -28.06 4.10
C PHE A 574 -9.47 -29.18 3.12
N LEU A 575 -8.47 -29.90 2.62
CA LEU A 575 -8.70 -31.11 1.81
C LEU A 575 -8.88 -32.32 2.74
N ALA A 576 -9.69 -33.31 2.35
CA ALA A 576 -9.81 -34.56 3.10
C ALA A 576 -10.04 -35.77 2.19
N LEU A 577 -9.71 -36.98 2.67
CA LEU A 577 -10.08 -38.23 2.01
C LEU A 577 -11.46 -38.69 2.52
N PRO A 578 -12.30 -39.29 1.66
CA PRO A 578 -13.66 -39.69 2.03
C PRO A 578 -13.66 -40.95 2.89
N THR A 579 -13.38 -40.82 4.19
CA THR A 579 -13.57 -41.86 5.23
C THR A 579 -13.47 -41.34 6.67
N ASP A 580 -13.15 -40.06 6.89
CA ASP A 580 -12.86 -39.51 8.23
C ASP A 580 -14.07 -38.74 8.80
N GLY A 581 -14.53 -39.12 9.99
CA GLY A 581 -15.56 -38.39 10.73
C GLY A 581 -14.97 -37.16 11.41
N ILE A 582 -15.52 -35.98 11.15
CA ILE A 582 -15.03 -34.71 11.72
C ILE A 582 -15.77 -34.44 13.04
N TYR A 583 -14.99 -34.23 14.10
CA TYR A 583 -15.49 -33.88 15.43
C TYR A 583 -15.04 -32.47 15.82
N LEU A 584 -15.92 -31.79 16.55
CA LEU A 584 -15.64 -30.56 17.27
C LEU A 584 -15.56 -30.87 18.77
N ASP A 585 -14.39 -30.61 19.35
CA ASP A 585 -14.16 -30.81 20.77
C ASP A 585 -13.77 -29.48 21.43
N VAL A 586 -14.44 -29.14 22.53
CA VAL A 586 -14.12 -27.97 23.34
C VAL A 586 -13.13 -28.40 24.42
N LEU A 587 -11.93 -27.84 24.38
CA LEU A 587 -10.82 -28.30 25.22
C LEU A 587 -10.83 -27.66 26.60
N ASN A 588 -11.00 -26.35 26.63
CA ASN A 588 -10.95 -25.53 27.84
C ASN A 588 -11.94 -24.38 27.70
N PHE A 589 -12.46 -23.89 28.83
CA PHE A 589 -13.28 -22.68 28.86
C PHE A 589 -12.93 -21.83 30.09
N SER A 590 -13.20 -20.53 29.97
CA SER A 590 -13.13 -19.55 31.05
C SER A 590 -14.44 -18.77 31.08
N THR A 591 -14.92 -18.43 32.28
CA THR A 591 -16.13 -17.64 32.44
C THR A 591 -16.05 -16.76 33.68
N THR A 592 -16.53 -15.53 33.55
CA THR A 592 -16.71 -14.58 34.64
C THR A 592 -18.11 -13.99 34.53
N GLY A 593 -18.87 -13.92 35.62
CA GLY A 593 -20.23 -13.36 35.61
C GLY A 593 -21.27 -14.23 34.87
N SER A 594 -22.43 -13.63 34.57
CA SER A 594 -23.53 -14.24 33.80
C SER A 594 -23.72 -13.53 32.45
N PHE A 595 -24.53 -14.10 31.56
CA PHE A 595 -24.82 -13.52 30.24
C PHE A 595 -26.32 -13.53 29.94
N ASP A 596 -26.77 -12.65 29.04
CA ASP A 596 -28.16 -12.59 28.60
C ASP A 596 -28.43 -13.71 27.58
N SER A 597 -27.51 -13.89 26.62
CA SER A 597 -27.55 -14.98 25.66
C SER A 597 -26.17 -15.29 25.07
N LEU A 598 -25.87 -16.56 24.81
CA LEU A 598 -24.74 -17.00 24.01
C LEU A 598 -25.25 -17.90 22.88
N SER A 599 -25.01 -17.54 21.63
CA SER A 599 -25.32 -18.41 20.49
C SER A 599 -24.05 -18.97 19.89
N LEU A 600 -24.08 -20.25 19.52
CA LEU A 600 -23.03 -20.96 18.80
C LEU A 600 -23.63 -21.60 17.55
N ASN A 601 -23.06 -21.28 16.40
CA ASN A 601 -23.43 -21.90 15.13
C ASN A 601 -22.19 -22.48 14.45
N VAL A 602 -22.29 -23.75 14.06
CA VAL A 602 -21.26 -24.48 13.33
C VAL A 602 -21.88 -25.04 12.06
N SER A 603 -21.28 -24.73 10.91
CA SER A 603 -21.69 -25.30 9.62
C SER A 603 -20.55 -26.09 8.99
N PHE A 604 -20.95 -27.15 8.28
CA PHE A 604 -20.05 -28.03 7.54
C PHE A 604 -20.65 -28.27 6.15
N GLY A 605 -19.86 -28.09 5.10
CA GLY A 605 -20.32 -28.25 3.71
C GLY A 605 -21.48 -27.32 3.31
N GLY A 606 -21.65 -26.19 4.01
CA GLY A 606 -22.74 -25.22 3.79
C GLY A 606 -24.06 -25.54 4.52
N SER A 607 -24.14 -26.67 5.24
CA SER A 607 -25.30 -27.00 6.09
C SER A 607 -25.00 -26.67 7.55
N GLY A 608 -25.95 -26.04 8.26
CA GLY A 608 -25.83 -25.79 9.70
C GLY A 608 -25.98 -27.09 10.48
N VAL A 609 -24.90 -27.57 11.10
CA VAL A 609 -24.87 -28.83 11.85
C VAL A 609 -25.13 -28.61 13.34
N ILE A 610 -24.67 -27.47 13.87
CA ILE A 610 -24.95 -27.03 15.23
C ILE A 610 -25.51 -25.62 15.15
N SER A 611 -26.65 -25.38 15.81
CA SER A 611 -27.23 -24.04 15.99
C SER A 611 -27.93 -24.00 17.34
N GLN A 612 -27.23 -23.51 18.36
CA GLN A 612 -27.72 -23.48 19.73
C GLN A 612 -27.63 -22.08 20.33
N THR A 613 -28.59 -21.75 21.18
CA THR A 613 -28.58 -20.52 21.98
C THR A 613 -28.82 -20.87 23.44
N PHE A 614 -27.93 -20.39 24.30
CA PHE A 614 -27.91 -20.62 25.73
C PHE A 614 -28.27 -19.33 26.46
N SER A 615 -29.05 -19.43 27.53
CA SER A 615 -29.37 -18.31 28.43
C SER A 615 -28.79 -18.51 29.82
N ASP A 616 -28.07 -19.61 30.07
CA ASP A 616 -27.46 -19.91 31.35
C ASP A 616 -26.19 -20.77 31.19
N LEU A 617 -25.31 -20.70 32.18
CA LEU A 617 -24.04 -21.43 32.17
C LEU A 617 -24.24 -22.96 32.26
N THR A 618 -25.30 -23.45 32.90
CA THR A 618 -25.49 -24.89 33.12
C THR A 618 -25.76 -25.60 31.80
N THR A 619 -26.67 -25.05 30.99
CA THR A 619 -27.01 -25.60 29.66
C THR A 619 -25.85 -25.51 28.69
N LEU A 620 -25.06 -24.43 28.77
CA LEU A 620 -23.82 -24.28 28.02
C LEU A 620 -22.76 -25.32 28.41
N LEU A 621 -22.53 -25.52 29.71
CA LEU A 621 -21.55 -26.50 30.22
C LEU A 621 -21.90 -27.92 29.80
N ALA A 622 -23.19 -28.28 29.86
CA ALA A 622 -23.65 -29.59 29.41
C ALA A 622 -23.42 -29.81 27.91
N PHE A 623 -23.52 -28.75 27.10
CA PHE A 623 -23.24 -28.82 25.67
C PHE A 623 -21.74 -28.99 25.39
N ILE A 624 -20.87 -28.18 25.99
CA ILE A 624 -19.43 -28.21 25.69
C ILE A 624 -18.69 -29.40 26.34
N SER A 625 -19.34 -30.13 27.25
CA SER A 625 -18.75 -31.31 27.91
C SER A 625 -18.79 -32.59 27.07
N VAL A 626 -19.25 -32.52 25.82
CA VAL A 626 -19.41 -33.65 24.92
C VAL A 626 -18.81 -33.30 23.56
N ASP A 627 -18.18 -34.29 22.92
CA ASP A 627 -17.67 -34.21 21.56
C ASP A 627 -18.84 -34.13 20.56
N HIS A 628 -18.77 -33.22 19.59
CA HIS A 628 -19.83 -33.01 18.61
C HIS A 628 -19.42 -33.53 17.23
N PHE A 629 -20.10 -34.57 16.74
CA PHE A 629 -19.92 -35.05 15.38
C PHE A 629 -20.52 -34.05 14.37
N LEU A 630 -19.69 -33.55 13.46
CA LEU A 630 -20.09 -32.59 12.43
C LEU A 630 -20.48 -33.24 11.10
N GLY A 631 -19.94 -34.42 10.80
CA GLY A 631 -20.19 -35.13 9.55
C GLY A 631 -18.94 -35.80 8.98
N ASP A 632 -19.13 -36.56 7.91
CA ASP A 632 -18.05 -37.23 7.20
C ASP A 632 -17.43 -36.28 6.18
N ALA A 633 -16.10 -36.25 6.12
CA ALA A 633 -15.39 -35.46 5.12
C ALA A 633 -15.64 -36.00 3.70
N VAL A 634 -15.77 -35.10 2.73
CA VAL A 634 -15.91 -35.46 1.31
C VAL A 634 -14.57 -35.36 0.59
N ASP A 635 -14.43 -36.07 -0.53
CA ASP A 635 -13.25 -35.93 -1.39
C ASP A 635 -13.17 -34.51 -1.96
N GLY A 636 -11.98 -33.90 -1.87
CA GLY A 636 -11.75 -32.51 -2.24
C GLY A 636 -11.90 -31.52 -1.07
N LEU A 637 -12.36 -30.31 -1.37
CA LEU A 637 -12.36 -29.18 -0.43
C LEU A 637 -13.54 -29.27 0.54
N ASN A 638 -13.22 -29.29 1.83
CA ASN A 638 -14.13 -29.27 2.95
C ASN A 638 -14.04 -27.90 3.63
N ARG A 639 -15.17 -27.40 4.13
CA ARG A 639 -15.23 -26.13 4.85
C ARG A 639 -16.01 -26.29 6.14
N VAL A 640 -15.38 -25.91 7.25
CA VAL A 640 -16.04 -25.75 8.55
C VAL A 640 -16.07 -24.27 8.91
N VAL A 641 -17.23 -23.79 9.35
CA VAL A 641 -17.41 -22.41 9.82
C VAL A 641 -17.93 -22.43 11.24
N PHE A 642 -17.28 -21.66 12.10
CA PHE A 642 -17.66 -21.37 13.47
C PHE A 642 -18.10 -19.94 13.58
N SER A 643 -19.21 -19.71 14.27
CA SER A 643 -19.62 -18.37 14.66
C SER A 643 -20.21 -18.39 16.05
N TYR A 644 -19.90 -17.36 16.82
CA TYR A 644 -20.48 -17.16 18.14
C TYR A 644 -20.98 -15.72 18.29
N SER A 645 -22.01 -15.56 19.12
CA SER A 645 -22.46 -14.24 19.56
C SER A 645 -22.73 -14.27 21.06
N PHE A 646 -22.07 -13.38 21.79
CA PHE A 646 -22.20 -13.22 23.23
C PHE A 646 -22.90 -11.89 23.53
N THR A 647 -24.04 -11.95 24.21
CA THR A 647 -24.80 -10.78 24.63
C THR A 647 -24.86 -10.73 26.15
N SER A 648 -24.50 -9.59 26.71
CA SER A 648 -24.60 -9.35 28.15
C SER A 648 -24.95 -7.90 28.44
N SER A 649 -25.70 -7.71 29.53
CA SER A 649 -25.99 -6.42 30.16
C SER A 649 -25.18 -6.21 31.46
N LEU A 650 -24.46 -7.24 31.93
CA LEU A 650 -23.76 -7.23 33.21
C LEU A 650 -22.27 -6.87 33.07
N VAL A 651 -21.86 -5.81 33.76
CA VAL A 651 -20.47 -5.30 33.84
C VAL A 651 -19.50 -6.40 34.27
N GLY A 652 -18.43 -6.62 33.50
CA GLY A 652 -17.36 -7.55 33.84
C GLY A 652 -17.66 -9.01 33.50
N SER A 653 -18.80 -9.30 32.87
CA SER A 653 -19.06 -10.64 32.37
C SER A 653 -18.15 -10.98 31.19
N ALA A 654 -17.64 -12.20 31.14
CA ALA A 654 -16.82 -12.69 30.05
C ALA A 654 -16.98 -14.19 29.87
N PHE A 655 -16.85 -14.66 28.63
CA PHE A 655 -16.81 -16.07 28.30
C PHE A 655 -15.77 -16.30 27.21
N GLY A 656 -14.93 -17.31 27.40
CA GLY A 656 -13.98 -17.74 26.38
C GLY A 656 -13.83 -19.25 26.36
N PHE A 657 -13.51 -19.80 25.20
CA PHE A 657 -13.29 -21.23 25.02
C PHE A 657 -12.34 -21.51 23.87
N ASP A 658 -11.63 -22.63 23.98
CA ASP A 658 -10.81 -23.18 22.92
C ASP A 658 -11.46 -24.43 22.36
N TYR A 659 -11.28 -24.62 21.06
CA TYR A 659 -11.77 -25.78 20.36
C TYR A 659 -10.70 -26.39 19.46
N VAL A 660 -10.88 -27.67 19.16
CA VAL A 660 -10.12 -28.40 18.16
C VAL A 660 -11.07 -29.07 17.17
N LEU A 661 -10.66 -29.09 15.91
CA LEU A 661 -11.24 -29.92 14.86
C LEU A 661 -10.41 -31.20 14.75
N ALA A 662 -11.01 -32.36 14.94
CA ALA A 662 -10.31 -33.64 15.00
C ALA A 662 -10.90 -34.72 14.10
N ASN A 663 -10.06 -35.70 13.74
CA ASN A 663 -10.47 -36.94 13.10
C ASN A 663 -10.80 -37.98 14.19
N GLY A 664 -12.09 -38.21 14.41
CA GLY A 664 -12.58 -39.00 15.54
C GLY A 664 -12.66 -38.20 16.86
N PRO A 665 -13.33 -38.75 17.89
CA PRO A 665 -13.46 -38.11 19.20
C PRO A 665 -12.10 -37.92 19.88
N TYR A 666 -11.87 -36.75 20.48
CA TYR A 666 -10.61 -36.45 21.16
C TYR A 666 -10.35 -37.37 22.35
N VAL A 667 -9.22 -38.07 22.31
CA VAL A 667 -8.65 -38.77 23.47
C VAL A 667 -7.44 -37.96 23.93
N PRO A 668 -7.47 -37.28 25.09
CA PRO A 668 -6.35 -36.46 25.54
C PRO A 668 -5.09 -37.32 25.67
N PRO A 669 -3.94 -36.86 25.13
CA PRO A 669 -2.68 -37.57 25.33
C PRO A 669 -2.30 -37.58 26.82
N PRO A 670 -1.51 -38.56 27.29
CA PRO A 670 -1.01 -38.57 28.66
C PRO A 670 -0.30 -37.24 28.98
N VAL A 671 -0.74 -36.60 30.06
CA VAL A 671 -0.22 -35.29 30.51
C VAL A 671 1.22 -35.41 31.03
N ASP A 672 2.21 -35.19 30.16
CA ASP A 672 3.54 -34.75 30.61
C ASP A 672 3.60 -33.23 30.50
N GLY A 673 3.40 -32.58 31.65
CA GLY A 673 3.33 -31.12 31.75
C GLY A 673 4.63 -30.43 31.39
N VAL A 674 4.57 -29.52 30.43
CA VAL A 674 5.48 -28.37 30.34
C VAL A 674 4.63 -27.11 30.10
N PRO A 675 4.70 -26.09 30.98
CA PRO A 675 3.99 -24.83 30.80
C PRO A 675 4.51 -24.01 29.61
N LEU A 676 3.61 -23.24 28.98
CA LEU A 676 3.85 -22.38 27.81
C LEU A 676 4.96 -21.33 28.04
N PRO A 677 5.70 -20.94 26.98
CA PRO A 677 6.35 -19.64 26.93
C PRO A 677 5.33 -18.53 26.64
N PHE A 678 5.26 -17.56 27.55
CA PHE A 678 4.29 -16.46 27.71
C PHE A 678 4.31 -15.36 26.62
N GLY A 679 4.52 -15.67 25.34
CA GLY A 679 4.77 -14.66 24.29
C GLY A 679 3.54 -13.90 23.75
N TRP A 680 2.42 -14.60 23.54
CA TRP A 680 1.31 -14.07 22.74
C TRP A 680 0.30 -13.22 23.53
N VAL A 681 0.06 -13.54 24.80
CA VAL A 681 -0.88 -12.79 25.65
C VAL A 681 -0.28 -11.48 26.18
N LEU A 682 1.04 -11.43 26.37
CA LEU A 682 1.74 -10.25 26.92
C LEU A 682 1.93 -9.13 25.88
N LEU A 683 2.05 -9.42 24.58
CA LEU A 683 2.18 -8.36 23.58
C LEU A 683 0.88 -7.54 23.45
N MET A 684 -0.27 -8.20 23.55
CA MET A 684 -1.60 -7.57 23.47
C MET A 684 -1.96 -6.81 24.74
N SER A 685 -1.64 -7.34 25.92
CA SER A 685 -1.93 -6.68 27.20
C SER A 685 -0.90 -5.61 27.60
N ALA A 686 0.37 -5.73 27.19
CA ALA A 686 1.38 -4.69 27.44
C ALA A 686 1.23 -3.46 26.52
N LEU A 687 0.65 -3.61 25.33
CA LEU A 687 0.44 -2.49 24.40
C LEU A 687 -0.92 -1.80 24.60
N ALA A 688 -1.96 -2.54 24.98
CA ALA A 688 -3.22 -1.96 25.47
C ALA A 688 -3.06 -1.21 26.81
N ALA A 689 -2.08 -1.60 27.66
CA ALA A 689 -1.74 -0.85 28.86
C ALA A 689 -0.96 0.46 28.59
N LEU A 690 -0.33 0.60 27.41
CA LEU A 690 0.45 1.79 27.06
C LEU A 690 -0.43 2.97 26.61
N SER A 691 -1.68 2.73 26.19
CA SER A 691 -2.69 3.78 25.94
C SER A 691 -3.37 4.28 27.22
N GLY A 692 -3.35 3.50 28.30
CA GLY A 692 -3.91 3.86 29.61
C GLY A 692 -2.98 4.66 30.53
N ALA A 693 -1.67 4.70 30.23
CA ALA A 693 -0.71 5.47 31.01
C ALA A 693 -0.72 6.94 30.58
N LYS A 694 -1.49 7.78 31.29
CA LYS A 694 -1.20 9.21 31.41
C LYS A 694 0.27 9.38 31.84
N LEU A 695 1.18 9.62 30.89
CA LEU A 695 2.56 9.97 31.22
C LEU A 695 2.60 11.45 31.64
N LEU A 696 2.39 11.63 32.94
CA LEU A 696 2.90 12.69 33.82
C LEU A 696 3.69 13.80 33.13
N GLN A 697 2.97 14.86 32.78
CA GLN A 697 3.53 16.21 32.83
C GLN A 697 3.69 16.57 34.31
N ARG A 698 4.89 16.40 34.88
CA ARG A 698 5.26 17.02 36.16
C ARG A 698 6.61 17.71 36.02
N GLY A 699 6.52 19.04 36.05
CA GLY A 699 7.63 19.95 35.84
C GLY A 699 8.77 19.77 36.82
N ARG A 700 9.96 20.11 36.34
CA ARG A 700 11.15 20.23 37.16
C ARG A 700 11.72 21.64 36.95
N ASN A 701 11.10 22.60 37.64
CA ASN A 701 11.77 23.83 38.05
C ASN A 701 12.29 23.60 39.48
N GLY A 702 13.52 24.07 39.75
CA GLY A 702 14.09 24.17 41.10
C GLY A 702 15.38 23.38 41.22
N GLY A 703 16.49 24.12 41.26
CA GLY A 703 17.84 23.56 41.27
C GLY A 703 18.35 23.18 42.65
N GLU A 704 19.56 22.63 42.67
CA GLU A 704 20.56 22.95 43.67
C GLU A 704 21.95 22.55 43.17
N LYS A 705 22.91 23.44 43.42
CA LYS A 705 24.35 23.30 43.25
C LYS A 705 24.86 22.14 44.12
N LEU A 706 25.96 21.48 43.72
CA LEU A 706 27.27 21.56 44.38
C LEU A 706 28.26 20.53 43.83
N ALA A 707 29.50 21.02 43.67
CA ALA A 707 30.77 20.36 43.35
C ALA A 707 30.97 19.86 41.91
#